data_AF-D5EWY9-F1
#
_entry.id   AF-D5EWY9-F1
#
_cell.length_a   1.000
_cell.length_b   1.000
_cell.length_c   1.000
_cell.angle_alpha   90.00
_cell.angle_beta   90.00
_cell.angle_gamma   90.00
#
_symmetry.space_group_name_H-M   'P 1'
#
loop_
_entity.id
_entity.type
_entity.pdbx_description
1 polymer ?
#
loop_
_entity_poly.entity_id
_entity_poly.type
_entity_poly.pdbx_seq_one_letter_code
_entity_poly.pdbx_strand_id
1 'polypeptide(L)'
;MTTKQTNLLQPKTRGGKALMSTLLTNTRAYLEQAERADAEPLRQFLFSNPERPLIAMGHGGAHSSASYAALLYGANCGLGRVVTPYLANSLSDQTLRNSKLLLVSTSLKNQDAVYIANRMIRVNPEHSCALTMSRDENAIIKRMLQSNPNSVIRHHFERDKGFISVNGTFAYFALLYKAFTGDDDFSHKLALSTDSADNYVYRCADETIAPPDLSQISQFTVLFGSYGEPVAHKMESNMTEAGLASCVISDYRDECHGRFLALSNFISSPNHPQTDCALVLLVTPREESVCRNLLNRLPGRLPVVIIRTDIDTPLGSIDLLYKMSIFTSDFGEKYRHSNPNDPNNLGGIDKRVFRDHVRFQDDFALYGPLSLSAGTPTYTNRFSLNTICSGIDVLGVRFGSIDAAALMAQFDDSPEAAKEQAKIIAPENGYLNNPNHIISDFLTHRYATPHYRKQELDRDGAKWYAEWLKWLHGEPADVSLLNSAYINWLGGYLRFTQTADGRITVERVERSAPEHLPHTGLIGGICGEVFGSKYELEKDKQKVKKLAGKKDMKVLKSMTYTDDTILSLAIAKWLMDDPEHSKDSLIDLFRHFANRYQTYSFGRKFQEWVKSSDRAPYGAGSNGSAMRVAPVAWYAHSLDECLALAKTTAEVTHNSPGGIRGAQAVAAAIYLNRTGSSKDDIRSYIEQTFGYNLHRTTDEIRPDYAFETACDKSVPESIICFLEAESFMDAVIRAISLGGDTDTMACIAGNIAAATMPVPEDVALACYNKLPQELREIFNKWYA
;
A
#
# COMPACT_ATOMS: atom_id res chain seq x y z
N MET A 1 17.82 -38.38 24.08
CA MET A 1 18.14 -38.95 25.41
C MET A 1 17.68 -40.40 25.47
N THR A 2 18.53 -41.26 26.06
CA THR A 2 18.27 -42.67 26.36
C THR A 2 17.24 -42.87 27.49
N THR A 3 16.60 -44.03 27.42
CA THR A 3 15.36 -44.51 28.05
C THR A 3 15.31 -44.61 29.58
N LYS A 4 15.90 -43.68 30.35
CA LYS A 4 15.85 -43.74 31.83
C LYS A 4 15.82 -42.36 32.48
N GLN A 5 14.65 -41.72 32.51
CA GLN A 5 14.20 -40.85 33.63
C GLN A 5 12.76 -40.31 33.56
N THR A 6 11.81 -40.97 32.89
CA THR A 6 10.38 -40.61 33.00
C THR A 6 9.65 -41.56 33.95
N ASN A 7 9.88 -41.40 35.26
CA ASN A 7 8.96 -41.94 36.26
C ASN A 7 7.66 -41.10 36.23
N LEU A 8 6.69 -41.60 35.45
CA LEU A 8 5.26 -41.70 35.76
C LEU A 8 4.59 -40.51 36.47
N LEU A 9 4.36 -39.43 35.73
CA LEU A 9 3.08 -38.73 35.82
C LEU A 9 2.31 -39.06 34.53
N GLN A 10 1.48 -40.11 34.57
CA GLN A 10 0.52 -40.29 33.48
C GLN A 10 -0.36 -39.05 33.41
N PRO A 11 -0.57 -38.47 32.21
CA PRO A 11 -1.49 -37.34 32.06
C PRO A 11 -2.84 -37.77 32.61
N LYS A 12 -3.28 -37.13 33.70
CA LYS A 12 -4.52 -37.51 34.35
C LYS A 12 -5.66 -37.15 33.41
N THR A 13 -6.48 -38.13 33.02
CA THR A 13 -7.84 -37.89 32.53
C THR A 13 -8.68 -37.36 33.68
N ARG A 14 -8.41 -36.14 34.15
CA ARG A 14 -9.38 -35.40 34.94
C ARG A 14 -10.60 -35.19 34.02
N GLY A 15 -11.81 -35.40 34.54
CA GLY A 15 -13.06 -35.15 33.80
C GLY A 15 -13.53 -36.18 32.75
N GLY A 16 -12.85 -37.33 32.53
CA GLY A 16 -13.36 -38.41 31.67
C GLY A 16 -13.39 -38.12 30.16
N LYS A 17 -12.59 -37.16 29.67
CA LYS A 17 -12.41 -36.85 28.24
C LYS A 17 -11.19 -37.58 27.67
N ALA A 18 -11.31 -38.08 26.43
CA ALA A 18 -10.20 -38.72 25.71
C ALA A 18 -9.03 -37.74 25.48
N LEU A 19 -7.80 -38.27 25.49
CA LEU A 19 -6.59 -37.53 25.16
C LEU A 19 -6.62 -37.04 23.70
N MET A 20 -5.93 -35.94 23.41
CA MET A 20 -5.84 -35.40 22.04
C MET A 20 -5.13 -36.40 21.13
N SER A 21 -4.08 -37.05 21.63
CA SER A 21 -3.36 -38.12 20.93
C SER A 21 -4.29 -39.27 20.52
N THR A 22 -5.21 -39.66 21.40
CA THR A 22 -6.21 -40.71 21.12
C THR A 22 -7.25 -40.25 20.09
N LEU A 23 -7.59 -38.96 20.03
CA LEU A 23 -8.50 -38.46 19.00
C LEU A 23 -7.86 -38.43 17.62
N LEU A 24 -6.55 -38.17 17.54
CA LEU A 24 -5.79 -38.07 16.29
C LEU A 24 -5.61 -39.42 15.57
N THR A 25 -5.68 -40.55 16.29
CA THR A 25 -5.66 -41.87 15.66
C THR A 25 -6.87 -42.11 14.75
N ASN A 26 -8.00 -41.48 15.08
CA ASN A 26 -9.24 -41.60 14.32
C ASN A 26 -9.33 -40.63 13.14
N THR A 27 -8.38 -39.68 12.96
CA THR A 27 -8.49 -38.62 11.96
C THR A 27 -8.72 -39.14 10.55
N ARG A 28 -8.05 -40.23 10.15
CA ARG A 28 -8.25 -40.86 8.83
C ARG A 28 -9.72 -41.25 8.58
N ALA A 29 -10.37 -41.88 9.56
CA ALA A 29 -11.77 -42.26 9.45
C ALA A 29 -12.71 -41.05 9.29
N TYR A 30 -12.36 -39.88 9.81
CA TYR A 30 -13.12 -38.64 9.58
C TYR A 30 -12.95 -38.09 8.17
N LEU A 31 -11.74 -38.17 7.62
CA LEU A 31 -11.48 -37.77 6.24
C LEU A 31 -12.26 -38.69 5.30
N GLU A 32 -12.22 -40.00 5.52
CA GLU A 32 -13.01 -40.98 4.74
C GLU A 32 -14.53 -40.76 4.85
N GLN A 33 -15.03 -40.35 6.02
CA GLN A 33 -16.44 -39.95 6.15
C GLN A 33 -16.75 -38.68 5.33
N ALA A 34 -15.83 -37.72 5.25
CA ALA A 34 -15.99 -36.52 4.44
C ALA A 34 -15.87 -36.81 2.93
N GLU A 35 -15.04 -37.77 2.54
CA GLU A 35 -14.97 -38.31 1.18
C GLU A 35 -16.29 -38.94 0.74
N ARG A 36 -17.01 -39.60 1.64
CA ARG A 36 -18.34 -40.17 1.37
C ARG A 36 -19.47 -39.14 1.46
N ALA A 37 -19.22 -37.99 2.10
CA ALA A 37 -20.22 -36.96 2.28
C ALA A 37 -20.53 -36.25 0.96
N ASP A 38 -21.81 -35.92 0.74
CA ASP A 38 -22.24 -35.13 -0.40
C ASP A 38 -21.81 -33.67 -0.24
N ALA A 39 -20.72 -33.28 -0.91
CA ALA A 39 -20.20 -31.93 -0.90
C ALA A 39 -20.84 -31.04 -1.99
N GLU A 40 -21.72 -31.58 -2.83
CA GLU A 40 -22.29 -30.85 -3.98
C GLU A 40 -23.10 -29.62 -3.55
N PRO A 41 -23.95 -29.66 -2.50
CA PRO A 41 -24.63 -28.46 -2.02
C PRO A 41 -23.64 -27.36 -1.58
N LEU A 42 -22.52 -27.75 -0.97
CA LEU A 42 -21.48 -26.81 -0.52
C LEU A 42 -20.73 -26.23 -1.70
N ARG A 43 -20.41 -27.07 -2.69
CA ARG A 43 -19.81 -26.67 -3.96
C ARG A 43 -20.72 -25.69 -4.69
N GLN A 44 -22.00 -25.97 -4.84
CA GLN A 44 -22.96 -25.09 -5.50
C GLN A 44 -23.06 -23.73 -4.80
N PHE A 45 -23.14 -23.71 -3.47
CA PHE A 45 -23.09 -22.48 -2.71
C PHE A 45 -21.80 -21.69 -2.97
N LEU A 46 -20.64 -22.35 -2.91
CA LEU A 46 -19.34 -21.71 -3.07
C LEU A 46 -19.12 -21.19 -4.51
N PHE A 47 -19.52 -21.92 -5.54
CA PHE A 47 -19.22 -21.53 -6.93
C PHE A 47 -20.34 -20.75 -7.64
N SER A 48 -21.57 -20.74 -7.12
CA SER A 48 -22.63 -19.89 -7.68
C SER A 48 -22.28 -18.41 -7.53
N ASN A 49 -22.41 -17.55 -8.55
CA ASN A 49 -22.11 -16.11 -8.44
C ASN A 49 -20.67 -15.83 -7.92
N PRO A 50 -19.61 -16.31 -8.62
CA PRO A 50 -18.22 -16.25 -8.16
C PRO A 50 -17.69 -14.81 -7.96
N GLU A 51 -18.31 -13.82 -8.62
CA GLU A 51 -17.99 -12.40 -8.49
C GLU A 51 -18.30 -11.81 -7.10
N ARG A 52 -19.11 -12.49 -6.29
CA ARG A 52 -19.44 -12.03 -4.94
C ARG A 52 -18.35 -12.43 -3.96
N PRO A 53 -17.88 -11.51 -3.08
CA PRO A 53 -16.91 -11.87 -2.05
C PRO A 53 -17.51 -12.86 -1.05
N LEU A 54 -16.68 -13.73 -0.48
CA LEU A 54 -17.06 -14.63 0.61
C LEU A 54 -16.74 -14.02 1.96
N ILE A 55 -17.74 -13.90 2.84
CA ILE A 55 -17.54 -13.64 4.27
C ILE A 55 -17.76 -14.97 5.00
N ALA A 56 -16.65 -15.59 5.40
CA ALA A 56 -16.64 -16.82 6.16
C ALA A 56 -16.57 -16.50 7.66
N MET A 57 -17.44 -17.14 8.45
CA MET A 57 -17.65 -16.82 9.85
C MET A 57 -17.50 -18.07 10.71
N GLY A 58 -16.70 -17.99 11.76
CA GLY A 58 -16.55 -19.06 12.76
C GLY A 58 -15.97 -18.57 14.08
N HIS A 59 -16.16 -19.37 15.14
CA HIS A 59 -15.60 -19.13 16.48
C HIS A 59 -14.67 -20.26 16.91
N GLY A 60 -13.60 -19.90 17.62
CA GLY A 60 -12.57 -20.85 18.10
C GLY A 60 -12.10 -21.75 16.95
N GLY A 61 -12.12 -23.06 17.16
CA GLY A 61 -11.79 -24.03 16.10
C GLY A 61 -12.55 -23.85 14.78
N ALA A 62 -13.80 -23.39 14.77
CA ALA A 62 -14.54 -23.13 13.53
C ALA A 62 -14.04 -21.89 12.77
N HIS A 63 -13.36 -20.96 13.46
CA HIS A 63 -12.70 -19.82 12.81
C HIS A 63 -11.60 -20.28 11.87
N SER A 64 -10.81 -21.29 12.25
CA SER A 64 -9.79 -21.88 11.35
C SER A 64 -10.42 -22.51 10.10
N SER A 65 -11.57 -23.17 10.23
CA SER A 65 -12.30 -23.73 9.08
C SER A 65 -12.89 -22.63 8.19
N ALA A 66 -13.36 -21.52 8.78
CA ALA A 66 -13.79 -20.34 8.04
C ALA A 66 -12.62 -19.64 7.33
N SER A 67 -11.45 -19.56 7.98
CA SER A 67 -10.20 -19.07 7.37
C SER A 67 -9.78 -19.95 6.20
N TYR A 68 -9.86 -21.27 6.32
CA TYR A 68 -9.60 -22.18 5.20
C TYR A 68 -10.60 -21.99 4.05
N ALA A 69 -11.89 -21.84 4.34
CA ALA A 69 -12.89 -21.52 3.32
C ALA A 69 -12.57 -20.20 2.59
N ALA A 70 -12.19 -19.15 3.33
CA ALA A 70 -11.81 -17.87 2.77
C ALA A 70 -10.52 -17.96 1.92
N LEU A 71 -9.52 -18.71 2.37
CA LEU A 71 -8.29 -18.98 1.64
C LEU A 71 -8.58 -19.69 0.30
N LEU A 72 -9.36 -20.78 0.33
CA LEU A 72 -9.72 -21.52 -0.87
C LEU A 72 -10.56 -20.69 -1.82
N TYR A 73 -11.49 -19.89 -1.30
CA TYR A 73 -12.27 -18.97 -2.12
C TYR A 73 -11.38 -17.89 -2.77
N GLY A 74 -10.46 -17.32 -1.99
CA GLY A 74 -9.43 -16.38 -2.42
C GLY A 74 -8.56 -16.89 -3.56
N ALA A 75 -8.18 -18.17 -3.49
CA ALA A 75 -7.33 -18.81 -4.47
C ALA A 75 -8.07 -19.25 -5.75
N ASN A 76 -9.38 -19.50 -5.70
CA ASN A 76 -10.12 -20.14 -6.79
C ASN A 76 -11.25 -19.30 -7.41
N CYS A 77 -11.77 -18.29 -6.71
CA CYS A 77 -12.98 -17.57 -7.12
C CYS A 77 -12.82 -16.05 -7.09
N GLY A 78 -12.62 -15.48 -5.91
CA GLY A 78 -12.66 -14.03 -5.67
C GLY A 78 -12.29 -13.72 -4.23
N LEU A 79 -12.56 -12.50 -3.73
CA LEU A 79 -12.12 -12.12 -2.39
C LEU A 79 -12.80 -12.96 -1.30
N GLY A 80 -12.01 -13.67 -0.49
CA GLY A 80 -12.44 -14.32 0.73
C GLY A 80 -11.99 -13.53 1.96
N ARG A 81 -12.91 -13.30 2.91
CA ARG A 81 -12.61 -12.68 4.20
C ARG A 81 -13.13 -13.55 5.33
N VAL A 82 -12.27 -13.83 6.30
CA VAL A 82 -12.68 -14.48 7.55
C VAL A 82 -12.96 -13.45 8.64
N VAL A 83 -14.04 -13.65 9.39
CA VAL A 83 -14.40 -12.87 10.58
C VAL A 83 -15.01 -13.77 11.65
N THR A 84 -15.12 -13.29 12.88
CA THR A 84 -15.98 -13.95 13.87
C THR A 84 -17.44 -13.56 13.62
N PRO A 85 -18.43 -14.40 13.95
CA PRO A 85 -19.84 -14.00 13.91
C PRO A 85 -20.14 -12.73 14.71
N TYR A 86 -19.39 -12.45 15.78
CA TYR A 86 -19.49 -11.17 16.50
C TYR A 86 -19.11 -9.98 15.61
N LEU A 87 -17.93 -10.01 14.99
CA LEU A 87 -17.48 -8.95 14.08
C LEU A 87 -18.33 -8.87 12.81
N ALA A 88 -18.91 -9.98 12.34
CA ALA A 88 -19.85 -9.97 11.24
C ALA A 88 -21.09 -9.09 11.54
N ASN A 89 -21.46 -8.92 12.81
CA ASN A 89 -22.57 -8.05 13.19
C ASN A 89 -22.26 -6.55 13.07
N SER A 90 -20.99 -6.14 13.07
CA SER A 90 -20.63 -4.74 12.80
C SER A 90 -20.63 -4.42 11.30
N LEU A 91 -20.71 -5.43 10.43
CA LEU A 91 -20.82 -5.21 8.99
C LEU A 91 -22.18 -4.62 8.63
N SER A 92 -22.22 -3.77 7.61
CA SER A 92 -23.46 -3.18 7.12
C SER A 92 -24.36 -4.24 6.47
N ASP A 93 -25.68 -4.02 6.47
CA ASP A 93 -26.61 -4.90 5.74
C ASP A 93 -26.25 -4.91 4.24
N GLN A 94 -25.75 -3.81 3.69
CA GLN A 94 -25.30 -3.75 2.30
C GLN A 94 -24.10 -4.69 2.06
N THR A 95 -23.10 -4.69 2.93
CA THR A 95 -21.95 -5.60 2.85
C THR A 95 -22.41 -7.05 2.91
N LEU A 96 -23.30 -7.39 3.85
CA LEU A 96 -23.87 -8.72 3.98
C LEU A 96 -24.70 -9.10 2.73
N ARG A 97 -25.44 -8.15 2.16
CA ARG A 97 -26.26 -8.35 0.96
C ARG A 97 -25.43 -8.60 -0.29
N ASN A 98 -24.23 -8.04 -0.44
CA ASN A 98 -23.42 -8.27 -1.66
C ASN A 98 -22.46 -9.45 -1.54
N SER A 99 -22.35 -10.05 -0.36
CA SER A 99 -21.39 -11.13 -0.10
C SER A 99 -22.10 -12.48 -0.03
N LYS A 100 -21.35 -13.56 -0.28
CA LYS A 100 -21.72 -14.89 0.18
C LYS A 100 -21.44 -14.97 1.67
N LEU A 101 -22.38 -15.49 2.44
CA LEU A 101 -22.28 -15.56 3.90
C LEU A 101 -22.18 -17.03 4.31
N LEU A 102 -20.98 -17.48 4.66
CA LEU A 102 -20.74 -18.84 5.14
C LEU A 102 -20.55 -18.83 6.65
N LEU A 103 -21.48 -19.43 7.39
CA LEU A 103 -21.39 -19.59 8.84
C LEU A 103 -21.00 -21.03 9.19
N VAL A 104 -19.78 -21.22 9.67
CA VAL A 104 -19.29 -22.53 10.12
C VAL A 104 -19.55 -22.67 11.62
N SER A 105 -20.40 -23.62 12.01
CA SER A 105 -20.71 -23.87 13.42
C SER A 105 -21.17 -25.29 13.70
N THR A 106 -20.51 -25.96 14.64
CA THR A 106 -20.85 -27.33 15.04
C THR A 106 -22.27 -27.47 15.58
N SER A 107 -22.72 -26.53 16.42
CA SER A 107 -24.05 -26.61 17.07
C SER A 107 -25.02 -25.53 16.64
N LEU A 108 -24.50 -24.38 16.16
CA LEU A 108 -25.29 -23.18 15.86
C LEU A 108 -26.18 -22.72 17.03
N LYS A 109 -25.69 -22.86 18.27
CA LYS A 109 -26.40 -22.49 19.52
C LYS A 109 -25.81 -21.26 20.22
N ASN A 110 -24.67 -20.74 19.77
CA ASN A 110 -24.08 -19.54 20.36
C ASN A 110 -24.91 -18.31 19.97
N GLN A 111 -25.12 -17.38 20.89
CA GLN A 111 -26.07 -16.27 20.69
C GLN A 111 -25.68 -15.36 19.53
N ASP A 112 -24.39 -15.06 19.40
CA ASP A 112 -23.81 -14.32 18.27
C ASP A 112 -24.03 -15.00 16.92
N ALA A 113 -23.80 -16.32 16.84
CA ALA A 113 -24.04 -17.14 15.66
C ALA A 113 -25.53 -17.21 15.32
N VAL A 114 -26.40 -17.31 16.33
CA VAL A 114 -27.86 -17.26 16.14
C VAL A 114 -28.29 -15.88 15.66
N TYR A 115 -27.70 -14.81 16.20
CA TYR A 115 -28.03 -13.44 15.82
C TYR A 115 -27.63 -13.16 14.36
N ILE A 116 -26.37 -13.43 13.97
CA ILE A 116 -25.94 -13.24 12.58
C ILE A 116 -26.71 -14.15 11.64
N ALA A 117 -27.06 -15.38 12.02
CA ALA A 117 -27.88 -16.28 11.21
C ALA A 117 -29.29 -15.70 10.95
N ASN A 118 -29.93 -15.07 11.96
CA ASN A 118 -31.20 -14.37 11.75
C ASN A 118 -31.02 -13.19 10.77
N ARG A 119 -29.87 -12.50 10.84
CA ARG A 119 -29.56 -11.40 9.93
C ARG A 119 -29.27 -11.90 8.51
N MET A 120 -28.57 -13.02 8.36
CA MET A 120 -28.35 -13.72 7.09
C MET A 120 -29.68 -14.06 6.41
N ILE A 121 -30.63 -14.64 7.16
CA ILE A 121 -32.00 -14.93 6.68
C ILE A 121 -32.71 -13.67 6.19
N ARG A 122 -32.61 -12.57 6.95
CA ARG A 122 -33.32 -11.31 6.64
C ARG A 122 -32.70 -10.55 5.48
N VAL A 123 -31.38 -10.52 5.39
CA VAL A 123 -30.64 -9.59 4.50
C VAL A 123 -30.26 -10.23 3.18
N ASN A 124 -29.90 -11.51 3.19
CA ASN A 124 -29.37 -12.21 2.02
C ASN A 124 -29.62 -13.74 2.07
N PRO A 125 -30.88 -14.20 2.12
CA PRO A 125 -31.20 -15.63 2.33
C PRO A 125 -30.71 -16.53 1.19
N GLU A 126 -30.64 -16.02 -0.04
CA GLU A 126 -30.25 -16.80 -1.24
C GLU A 126 -28.75 -17.13 -1.26
N HIS A 127 -27.91 -16.27 -0.69
CA HIS A 127 -26.44 -16.44 -0.66
C HIS A 127 -25.90 -16.60 0.76
N SER A 128 -26.72 -17.18 1.64
CA SER A 128 -26.36 -17.51 3.01
C SER A 128 -26.38 -19.01 3.23
N CYS A 129 -25.31 -19.55 3.79
CA CYS A 129 -25.19 -20.96 4.12
C CYS A 129 -24.59 -21.16 5.52
N ALA A 130 -25.19 -22.02 6.32
CA ALA A 130 -24.62 -22.54 7.55
C ALA A 130 -24.07 -23.95 7.32
N LEU A 131 -22.75 -24.12 7.47
CA LEU A 131 -22.10 -25.42 7.46
C LEU A 131 -22.04 -25.94 8.90
N THR A 132 -22.76 -27.02 9.18
CA THR A 132 -22.97 -27.52 10.54
C THR A 132 -22.87 -29.04 10.66
N MET A 133 -22.63 -29.49 11.89
CA MET A 133 -22.62 -30.91 12.27
C MET A 133 -23.68 -31.22 13.32
N SER A 134 -24.60 -30.26 13.58
CA SER A 134 -25.64 -30.41 14.58
C SER A 134 -26.61 -31.52 14.18
N ARG A 135 -26.86 -32.49 15.06
CA ARG A 135 -27.97 -33.44 14.90
C ARG A 135 -29.31 -32.79 15.25
N ASP A 136 -29.29 -31.82 16.17
CA ASP A 136 -30.49 -31.17 16.67
C ASP A 136 -30.99 -30.14 15.67
N GLU A 137 -32.28 -30.18 15.37
CA GLU A 137 -32.95 -29.18 14.57
C GLU A 137 -33.44 -28.04 15.47
N ASN A 138 -32.53 -27.14 15.81
CA ASN A 138 -32.84 -25.99 16.66
C ASN A 138 -33.64 -24.93 15.88
N ALA A 139 -34.24 -23.97 16.61
CA ALA A 139 -35.12 -22.96 16.02
C ALA A 139 -34.46 -22.11 14.92
N ILE A 140 -33.14 -21.85 14.99
CA ILE A 140 -32.46 -21.08 13.96
C ILE A 140 -32.24 -21.89 12.69
N ILE A 141 -31.88 -23.17 12.80
CA ILE A 141 -31.75 -24.07 11.65
C ILE A 141 -33.09 -24.21 10.92
N LYS A 142 -34.20 -24.38 11.65
CA LYS A 142 -35.54 -24.42 11.05
C LYS A 142 -35.86 -23.15 10.27
N ARG A 143 -35.55 -21.97 10.82
CA ARG A 143 -35.78 -20.68 10.15
C ARG A 143 -34.90 -20.52 8.90
N MET A 144 -33.65 -20.95 8.96
CA MET A 144 -32.75 -20.93 7.79
C MET A 144 -33.34 -21.81 6.68
N LEU A 145 -33.65 -23.08 6.98
CA LEU A 145 -34.23 -24.01 6.03
C LEU A 145 -35.57 -23.53 5.46
N GLN A 146 -36.43 -22.90 6.26
CA GLN A 146 -37.69 -22.30 5.82
C GLN A 146 -37.46 -21.11 4.86
N SER A 147 -36.41 -20.32 5.07
CA SER A 147 -36.07 -19.18 4.21
C SER A 147 -35.45 -19.59 2.89
N ASN A 148 -34.62 -20.64 2.91
CA ASN A 148 -33.97 -21.22 1.74
C ASN A 148 -33.56 -22.66 2.11
N PRO A 149 -34.10 -23.69 1.43
CA PRO A 149 -33.80 -25.10 1.72
C PRO A 149 -32.30 -25.45 1.65
N ASN A 150 -31.53 -24.72 0.84
CA ASN A 150 -30.09 -24.95 0.65
C ASN A 150 -29.21 -24.15 1.63
N SER A 151 -29.80 -23.37 2.54
CA SER A 151 -29.07 -22.50 3.47
C SER A 151 -28.44 -23.23 4.65
N VAL A 152 -28.67 -24.53 4.80
CA VAL A 152 -28.05 -25.34 5.87
C VAL A 152 -27.49 -26.62 5.28
N ILE A 153 -26.17 -26.75 5.32
CA ILE A 153 -25.46 -27.95 4.90
C ILE A 153 -25.03 -28.69 6.16
N ARG A 154 -25.63 -29.85 6.36
CA ARG A 154 -25.47 -30.65 7.56
C ARG A 154 -24.82 -31.98 7.21
N HIS A 155 -23.64 -32.20 7.76
CA HIS A 155 -22.98 -33.51 7.69
C HIS A 155 -22.85 -34.11 9.07
N HIS A 156 -23.23 -35.38 9.16
CA HIS A 156 -23.12 -36.11 10.40
C HIS A 156 -21.85 -36.96 10.39
N PHE A 157 -21.05 -36.81 11.45
CA PHE A 157 -19.84 -37.60 11.69
C PHE A 157 -19.97 -38.30 13.04
N GLU A 158 -19.64 -39.58 13.11
CA GLU A 158 -19.62 -40.34 14.36
C GLU A 158 -18.46 -39.86 15.23
N ARG A 159 -18.73 -39.37 16.46
CA ARG A 159 -17.71 -38.67 17.29
C ARG A 159 -17.55 -39.16 18.72
N ASP A 160 -16.29 -39.23 19.13
CA ASP A 160 -15.87 -39.02 20.52
C ASP A 160 -15.87 -37.52 20.85
N LYS A 161 -16.54 -37.12 21.95
CA LYS A 161 -16.73 -35.72 22.33
C LYS A 161 -15.53 -35.18 23.12
N GLY A 162 -14.64 -34.43 22.48
CA GLY A 162 -13.63 -33.57 23.14
C GLY A 162 -14.16 -32.18 23.53
N PHE A 163 -13.46 -31.48 24.44
CA PHE A 163 -13.64 -30.05 24.72
C PHE A 163 -13.06 -29.17 23.59
N ILE A 164 -11.86 -29.49 23.12
CA ILE A 164 -11.27 -28.88 21.93
C ILE A 164 -11.70 -29.67 20.71
N SER A 165 -12.28 -28.98 19.73
CA SER A 165 -12.70 -29.60 18.48
C SER A 165 -11.48 -29.93 17.60
N VAL A 166 -10.90 -31.11 17.79
CA VAL A 166 -9.80 -31.63 16.95
C VAL A 166 -10.39 -32.20 15.66
N ASN A 167 -11.01 -33.39 15.72
CA ASN A 167 -11.60 -34.06 14.56
C ASN A 167 -12.74 -33.28 13.88
N GLY A 168 -13.40 -32.38 14.60
CA GLY A 168 -14.39 -31.50 13.99
C GLY A 168 -13.82 -30.50 13.01
N THR A 169 -12.60 -30.03 13.25
CA THR A 169 -11.90 -29.11 12.35
C THR A 169 -11.47 -29.85 11.09
N PHE A 170 -10.92 -31.06 11.21
CA PHE A 170 -10.57 -31.91 10.07
C PHE A 170 -11.77 -32.18 9.17
N ALA A 171 -12.92 -32.51 9.74
CA ALA A 171 -14.12 -32.76 8.96
C ALA A 171 -14.57 -31.53 8.15
N TYR A 172 -14.49 -30.31 8.71
CA TYR A 172 -14.79 -29.10 7.92
C TYR A 172 -13.74 -28.82 6.85
N PHE A 173 -12.45 -28.97 7.16
CA PHE A 173 -11.38 -28.81 6.17
C PHE A 173 -11.54 -29.81 5.02
N ALA A 174 -11.84 -31.07 5.32
CA ALA A 174 -12.07 -32.11 4.33
C ALA A 174 -13.29 -31.83 3.44
N LEU A 175 -14.42 -31.43 4.03
CA LEU A 175 -15.61 -31.04 3.26
C LEU A 175 -15.37 -29.83 2.36
N LEU A 176 -14.67 -28.81 2.87
CA LEU A 176 -14.30 -27.63 2.09
C LEU A 176 -13.33 -27.99 0.96
N TYR A 177 -12.29 -28.78 1.25
CA TYR A 177 -11.35 -29.27 0.26
C TYR A 177 -12.09 -30.00 -0.86
N LYS A 178 -12.89 -31.01 -0.52
CA LYS A 178 -13.70 -31.78 -1.48
C LYS A 178 -14.63 -30.86 -2.29
N ALA A 179 -15.31 -29.91 -1.64
CA ALA A 179 -16.21 -29.00 -2.33
C ALA A 179 -15.47 -28.15 -3.38
N PHE A 180 -14.27 -27.65 -3.06
CA PHE A 180 -13.47 -26.83 -3.98
C PHE A 180 -12.82 -27.64 -5.10
N THR A 181 -12.15 -28.74 -4.76
CA THR A 181 -11.33 -29.50 -5.71
C THR A 181 -12.11 -30.56 -6.47
N GLY A 182 -13.23 -31.03 -5.92
CA GLY A 182 -13.93 -32.22 -6.40
C GLY A 182 -13.21 -33.54 -6.08
N ASP A 183 -12.06 -33.49 -5.38
CA ASP A 183 -11.29 -34.66 -4.99
C ASP A 183 -11.98 -35.35 -3.80
N ASP A 184 -12.42 -36.58 -4.01
CA ASP A 184 -13.10 -37.44 -3.04
C ASP A 184 -12.25 -38.65 -2.62
N ASP A 185 -10.96 -38.65 -2.99
CA ASP A 185 -10.00 -39.69 -2.62
C ASP A 185 -8.65 -39.04 -2.24
N PHE A 186 -8.63 -38.34 -1.11
CA PHE A 186 -7.49 -37.56 -0.64
C PHE A 186 -6.91 -38.03 0.70
N SER A 187 -7.63 -38.84 1.46
CA SER A 187 -7.22 -39.38 2.75
C SER A 187 -5.99 -40.27 2.59
N HIS A 188 -5.92 -41.11 1.55
CA HIS A 188 -4.78 -41.98 1.27
C HIS A 188 -3.51 -41.20 0.86
N LYS A 189 -3.67 -39.96 0.36
CA LYS A 189 -2.57 -39.06 -0.02
C LYS A 189 -1.86 -38.44 1.19
N LEU A 190 -2.45 -38.57 2.38
CA LEU A 190 -1.92 -38.06 3.64
C LEU A 190 -1.28 -39.20 4.44
N ALA A 191 -0.06 -39.00 4.93
CA ALA A 191 0.65 -40.02 5.72
C ALA A 191 -0.04 -40.29 7.07
N LEU A 192 -0.43 -39.22 7.78
CA LEU A 192 -1.09 -39.26 9.09
C LEU A 192 -0.38 -40.18 10.12
N SER A 193 0.94 -40.03 10.25
CA SER A 193 1.73 -40.80 11.20
C SER A 193 1.49 -40.32 12.64
N THR A 194 1.32 -41.24 13.58
CA THR A 194 1.25 -40.91 15.00
C THR A 194 2.62 -40.73 15.64
N ASP A 195 3.71 -41.01 14.92
CA ASP A 195 5.07 -40.79 15.41
C ASP A 195 5.42 -39.30 15.34
N SER A 196 5.76 -38.71 16.48
CA SER A 196 6.19 -37.32 16.60
C SER A 196 7.28 -36.94 15.57
N ALA A 197 8.24 -37.84 15.33
CA ALA A 197 9.39 -37.57 14.47
C ALA A 197 9.02 -37.36 12.99
N ASP A 198 7.87 -37.90 12.55
CA ASP A 198 7.38 -37.74 11.18
C ASP A 198 6.61 -36.43 10.97
N ASN A 199 6.25 -35.74 12.05
CA ASN A 199 5.32 -34.61 12.01
C ASN A 199 6.01 -33.26 12.21
N TYR A 200 7.04 -33.20 13.04
CA TYR A 200 7.78 -31.97 13.30
C TYR A 200 9.23 -32.28 13.66
N VAL A 201 10.11 -31.31 13.43
CA VAL A 201 11.52 -31.37 13.82
C VAL A 201 11.91 -30.14 14.62
N TYR A 202 12.95 -30.30 15.44
CA TYR A 202 13.53 -29.20 16.21
C TYR A 202 14.85 -28.77 15.60
N ARG A 203 15.13 -27.47 15.67
CA ARG A 203 16.48 -26.96 15.49
C ARG A 203 17.03 -26.46 16.82
N CYS A 204 18.07 -27.12 17.30
CA CYS A 204 18.93 -26.64 18.37
C CYS A 204 20.11 -25.92 17.75
N ALA A 205 20.42 -24.76 18.31
CA ALA A 205 21.23 -23.79 17.62
C ALA A 205 22.70 -23.78 18.10
N ASP A 206 23.10 -24.91 18.69
CA ASP A 206 24.46 -25.32 19.06
C ASP A 206 24.86 -26.65 18.39
N GLU A 207 24.16 -27.09 17.35
CA GLU A 207 24.37 -28.38 16.66
C GLU A 207 24.19 -29.62 17.56
N THR A 208 23.70 -29.45 18.80
CA THR A 208 23.37 -30.59 19.66
C THR A 208 22.09 -31.27 19.16
N ILE A 209 22.13 -32.60 19.03
CA ILE A 209 21.02 -33.43 18.53
C ILE A 209 19.89 -33.56 19.60
N ALA A 210 20.09 -33.03 20.80
CA ALA A 210 19.12 -33.14 21.87
C ALA A 210 17.96 -32.14 21.67
N PRO A 211 16.68 -32.59 21.66
CA PRO A 211 15.53 -31.69 21.53
C PRO A 211 15.50 -30.67 22.68
N PRO A 212 15.07 -29.42 22.43
CA PRO A 212 14.98 -28.40 23.47
C PRO A 212 13.94 -28.81 24.52
N ASP A 213 14.20 -28.49 25.79
CA ASP A 213 13.21 -28.70 26.84
C ASP A 213 12.08 -27.67 26.70
N LEU A 214 10.96 -28.11 26.12
CA LEU A 214 9.79 -27.27 25.92
C LEU A 214 8.96 -27.06 27.21
N SER A 215 9.29 -27.73 28.33
CA SER A 215 8.50 -27.65 29.56
C SER A 215 8.38 -26.23 30.13
N GLN A 216 9.37 -25.38 29.84
CA GLN A 216 9.46 -23.99 30.31
C GLN A 216 8.87 -22.96 29.32
N ILE A 217 8.50 -23.37 28.10
CA ILE A 217 8.02 -22.44 27.06
C ILE A 217 6.59 -21.98 27.37
N SER A 218 6.41 -20.69 27.66
CA SER A 218 5.14 -20.05 27.94
C SER A 218 4.53 -19.35 26.73
N GLN A 219 5.34 -19.06 25.70
CA GLN A 219 4.94 -18.34 24.50
C GLN A 219 5.46 -18.96 23.21
N PHE A 220 4.59 -19.12 22.22
CA PHE A 220 4.96 -19.46 20.85
C PHE A 220 4.71 -18.28 19.91
N THR A 221 5.63 -18.05 18.98
CA THR A 221 5.38 -17.25 17.78
C THR A 221 5.28 -18.20 16.59
N VAL A 222 4.13 -18.24 15.92
CA VAL A 222 3.83 -19.13 14.80
C VAL A 222 3.91 -18.34 13.50
N LEU A 223 4.90 -18.67 12.67
CA LEU A 223 5.05 -18.11 11.34
C LEU A 223 4.35 -18.97 10.30
N PHE A 224 3.60 -18.32 9.44
CA PHE A 224 2.86 -18.98 8.38
C PHE A 224 2.98 -18.23 7.05
N GLY A 225 2.67 -18.94 5.98
CA GLY A 225 2.39 -18.37 4.67
C GLY A 225 1.10 -19.00 4.12
N SER A 226 0.95 -18.99 2.80
CA SER A 226 -0.25 -19.36 2.03
C SER A 226 -1.16 -20.40 2.70
N TYR A 227 -0.82 -21.70 2.61
CA TYR A 227 -1.65 -22.79 3.15
C TYR A 227 -1.48 -23.01 4.66
N GLY A 228 -0.58 -22.26 5.31
CA GLY A 228 -0.34 -22.33 6.75
C GLY A 228 -1.26 -21.43 7.58
N GLU A 229 -1.83 -20.36 7.01
CA GLU A 229 -2.64 -19.38 7.74
C GLU A 229 -3.81 -20.00 8.52
N PRO A 230 -4.67 -20.87 7.93
CA PRO A 230 -5.76 -21.49 8.68
C PRO A 230 -5.27 -22.39 9.82
N VAL A 231 -4.10 -23.00 9.63
CA VAL A 231 -3.46 -23.87 10.62
C VAL A 231 -2.89 -23.05 11.77
N ALA A 232 -2.32 -21.88 11.51
CA ALA A 232 -1.85 -20.95 12.53
C ALA A 232 -3.00 -20.49 13.44
N HIS A 233 -4.15 -20.09 12.88
CA HIS A 233 -5.35 -19.77 13.66
C HIS A 233 -5.82 -20.94 14.53
N LYS A 234 -5.72 -22.18 14.01
CA LYS A 234 -6.09 -23.36 14.80
C LYS A 234 -5.10 -23.62 15.92
N MET A 235 -3.80 -23.43 15.68
CA MET A 235 -2.77 -23.60 16.69
C MET A 235 -2.93 -22.59 17.82
N GLU A 236 -3.15 -21.31 17.48
CA GLU A 236 -3.45 -20.26 18.45
C GLU A 236 -4.66 -20.63 19.32
N SER A 237 -5.81 -20.92 18.70
CA SER A 237 -7.01 -21.33 19.42
C SER A 237 -6.77 -22.57 20.29
N ASN A 238 -6.08 -23.60 19.79
CA ASN A 238 -5.80 -24.80 20.59
C ASN A 238 -4.88 -24.51 21.78
N MET A 239 -3.78 -23.79 21.58
CA MET A 239 -2.80 -23.51 22.64
C MET A 239 -3.40 -22.60 23.72
N THR A 240 -4.15 -21.57 23.30
CA THR A 240 -4.79 -20.60 24.20
C THR A 240 -5.99 -21.23 24.93
N GLU A 241 -6.91 -21.92 24.23
CA GLU A 241 -8.11 -22.52 24.85
C GLU A 241 -7.76 -23.69 25.78
N ALA A 242 -6.69 -24.44 25.48
CA ALA A 242 -6.16 -25.47 26.38
C ALA A 242 -5.31 -24.90 27.52
N GLY A 243 -4.99 -23.59 27.49
CA GLY A 243 -4.12 -22.91 28.44
C GLY A 243 -2.73 -23.52 28.52
N LEU A 244 -2.20 -23.99 27.38
CA LEU A 244 -0.87 -24.61 27.29
C LEU A 244 0.24 -23.57 27.16
N ALA A 245 0.01 -22.53 26.35
CA ALA A 245 0.93 -21.44 26.10
C ALA A 245 0.19 -20.27 25.43
N SER A 246 0.73 -19.06 25.57
CA SER A 246 0.37 -17.93 24.72
C SER A 246 0.85 -18.19 23.29
N CYS A 247 0.07 -17.81 22.29
CA CYS A 247 0.39 -18.03 20.90
C CYS A 247 0.18 -16.75 20.10
N VAL A 248 1.24 -16.26 19.48
CA VAL A 248 1.22 -15.12 18.57
C VAL A 248 1.38 -15.66 17.17
N ILE A 249 0.53 -15.25 16.24
CA ILE A 249 0.60 -15.68 14.83
C ILE A 249 1.00 -14.47 13.96
N SER A 250 1.83 -14.73 12.96
CA SER A 250 2.37 -13.68 12.08
C SER A 250 2.74 -14.33 10.74
N ASP A 251 2.52 -13.65 9.61
CA ASP A 251 3.08 -14.16 8.36
C ASP A 251 4.60 -13.90 8.30
N TYR A 252 5.32 -14.68 7.49
CA TYR A 252 6.78 -14.56 7.41
C TYR A 252 7.29 -13.15 7.10
N ARG A 253 6.54 -12.34 6.34
CA ARG A 253 6.97 -11.00 5.93
C ARG A 253 6.67 -9.98 7.01
N ASP A 254 5.47 -9.99 7.57
CA ASP A 254 5.07 -9.11 8.66
C ASP A 254 5.92 -9.30 9.92
N GLU A 255 6.45 -10.51 10.13
CA GLU A 255 7.39 -10.75 11.22
C GLU A 255 8.66 -9.91 11.08
N CYS A 256 9.15 -9.76 9.85
CA CYS A 256 10.34 -8.98 9.53
C CYS A 256 10.14 -7.46 9.70
N HIS A 257 8.89 -6.98 9.77
CA HIS A 257 8.54 -5.56 9.87
C HIS A 257 8.35 -5.08 11.32
N GLY A 258 9.21 -5.58 12.21
CA GLY A 258 9.33 -5.10 13.60
C GLY A 258 8.76 -6.03 14.66
N ARG A 259 7.94 -7.02 14.32
CA ARG A 259 7.45 -8.04 15.29
C ARG A 259 8.60 -8.92 15.81
N PHE A 260 9.62 -9.16 14.98
CA PHE A 260 10.85 -9.85 15.40
C PHE A 260 11.58 -9.14 16.56
N LEU A 261 11.33 -7.84 16.81
CA LEU A 261 11.92 -7.14 17.94
C LEU A 261 11.43 -7.72 19.28
N ALA A 262 10.18 -8.18 19.34
CA ALA A 262 9.66 -8.87 20.51
C ALA A 262 10.49 -10.13 20.78
N LEU A 263 10.75 -10.94 19.76
CA LEU A 263 11.63 -12.11 19.84
C LEU A 263 13.06 -11.72 20.26
N SER A 264 13.60 -10.62 19.71
CA SER A 264 14.97 -10.17 20.00
C SER A 264 15.19 -9.78 21.47
N ASN A 265 14.17 -9.21 22.13
CA ASN A 265 14.24 -8.84 23.54
C ASN A 265 14.40 -10.06 24.46
N PHE A 266 13.77 -11.18 24.11
CA PHE A 266 13.87 -12.42 24.86
C PHE A 266 15.19 -13.17 24.60
N ILE A 267 15.78 -12.99 23.41
CA ILE A 267 17.01 -13.68 23.03
C ILE A 267 18.28 -12.95 23.48
N SER A 268 18.24 -11.62 23.58
CA SER A 268 19.44 -10.78 23.77
C SER A 268 19.80 -10.49 25.23
N SER A 269 18.99 -10.94 26.21
CA SER A 269 19.22 -10.64 27.63
C SER A 269 20.25 -11.60 28.25
N PRO A 270 21.42 -11.11 28.72
CA PRO A 270 22.39 -11.93 29.46
C PRO A 270 21.85 -12.50 30.78
N ASN A 271 20.75 -11.92 31.27
CA ASN A 271 20.12 -12.27 32.55
C ASN A 271 19.06 -13.39 32.41
N HIS A 272 18.70 -13.79 31.19
CA HIS A 272 17.77 -14.88 30.92
C HIS A 272 18.45 -15.98 30.10
N PRO A 273 19.21 -16.89 30.75
CA PRO A 273 19.89 -18.00 30.07
C PRO A 273 18.92 -19.05 29.48
N GLN A 274 17.64 -19.01 29.86
CA GLN A 274 16.56 -19.83 29.30
C GLN A 274 15.51 -18.91 28.68
N THR A 275 15.16 -19.17 27.42
CA THR A 275 14.07 -18.47 26.73
C THR A 275 12.74 -19.11 27.11
N ASP A 276 11.76 -18.32 27.53
CA ASP A 276 10.37 -18.76 27.72
C ASP A 276 9.56 -18.71 26.41
N CYS A 277 10.19 -18.27 25.32
CA CYS A 277 9.61 -18.19 23.99
C CYS A 277 10.19 -19.23 23.02
N ALA A 278 9.37 -19.72 22.09
CA ALA A 278 9.81 -20.55 20.96
C ALA A 278 9.16 -20.09 19.65
N LEU A 279 9.86 -20.35 18.54
CA LEU A 279 9.36 -20.10 17.19
C LEU A 279 8.80 -21.39 16.58
N VAL A 280 7.64 -21.31 15.94
CA VAL A 280 7.04 -22.41 15.19
C VAL A 280 6.93 -21.97 13.74
N LEU A 281 7.52 -22.73 12.83
CA LEU A 281 7.48 -22.48 11.40
C LEU A 281 6.53 -23.46 10.73
N LEU A 282 5.42 -22.96 10.20
CA LEU A 282 4.56 -23.72 9.29
C LEU A 282 5.13 -23.55 7.88
N VAL A 283 5.58 -24.65 7.28
CA VAL A 283 6.34 -24.62 6.02
C VAL A 283 5.61 -25.43 4.96
N THR A 284 5.26 -24.78 3.86
CA THR A 284 4.89 -25.42 2.60
C THR A 284 6.05 -25.29 1.60
N PRO A 285 6.00 -25.98 0.44
CA PRO A 285 7.02 -25.79 -0.59
C PRO A 285 7.19 -24.33 -1.04
N ARG A 286 6.16 -23.48 -0.88
CA ARG A 286 6.20 -22.04 -1.22
C ARG A 286 7.06 -21.23 -0.25
N GLU A 287 7.10 -21.60 1.02
CA GLU A 287 7.85 -20.87 2.05
C GLU A 287 9.25 -21.46 2.32
N GLU A 288 9.63 -22.55 1.66
CA GLU A 288 10.90 -23.27 1.89
C GLU A 288 12.13 -22.35 1.79
N SER A 289 12.20 -21.51 0.75
CA SER A 289 13.29 -20.54 0.56
C SER A 289 13.34 -19.50 1.68
N VAL A 290 12.19 -18.94 2.05
CA VAL A 290 12.08 -17.91 3.09
C VAL A 290 12.44 -18.50 4.45
N CYS A 291 11.92 -19.69 4.76
CA CYS A 291 12.22 -20.44 5.97
C CYS A 291 13.72 -20.71 6.10
N ARG A 292 14.37 -21.22 5.04
CA ARG A 292 15.83 -21.46 5.04
C ARG A 292 16.63 -20.17 5.31
N ASN A 293 16.24 -19.08 4.65
CA ASN A 293 16.89 -17.78 4.83
C ASN A 293 16.69 -17.21 6.24
N LEU A 294 15.51 -17.39 6.83
CA LEU A 294 15.21 -17.01 8.21
C LEU A 294 16.05 -17.83 9.18
N LEU A 295 16.04 -19.16 9.04
CA LEU A 295 16.81 -20.07 9.86
C LEU A 295 18.31 -19.68 9.86
N ASN A 296 18.90 -19.37 8.72
CA ASN A 296 20.31 -18.95 8.65
C ASN A 296 20.65 -17.66 9.43
N ARG A 297 19.65 -16.85 9.76
CA ARG A 297 19.81 -15.55 10.43
C ARG A 297 19.31 -15.55 11.87
N LEU A 298 18.53 -16.55 12.25
CA LEU A 298 18.08 -16.69 13.63
C LEU A 298 19.28 -17.00 14.53
N PRO A 299 19.32 -16.38 15.72
CA PRO A 299 20.39 -16.64 16.67
C PRO A 299 20.45 -18.13 17.05
N GLY A 300 21.63 -18.52 17.55
CA GLY A 300 21.81 -19.68 18.44
C GLY A 300 20.73 -19.72 19.53
N ARG A 301 20.66 -20.64 20.48
CA ARG A 301 19.77 -20.55 21.66
C ARG A 301 18.23 -20.43 21.48
N LEU A 302 17.64 -19.85 20.43
CA LEU A 302 16.17 -19.77 20.25
C LEU A 302 15.63 -21.13 19.81
N PRO A 303 14.71 -21.76 20.57
CA PRO A 303 14.08 -23.01 20.14
C PRO A 303 13.20 -22.77 18.91
N VAL A 304 13.45 -23.53 17.85
CA VAL A 304 12.62 -23.49 16.63
C VAL A 304 12.02 -24.87 16.37
N VAL A 305 10.69 -24.90 16.25
CA VAL A 305 9.90 -26.06 15.83
C VAL A 305 9.52 -25.87 14.38
N ILE A 306 9.81 -26.85 13.53
CA ILE A 306 9.50 -26.80 12.10
C ILE A 306 8.45 -27.85 11.81
N ILE A 307 7.30 -27.42 11.30
CA ILE A 307 6.17 -28.26 10.91
C ILE A 307 6.00 -28.09 9.40
N ARG A 308 6.42 -29.10 8.64
CA ARG A 308 6.59 -29.01 7.19
C ARG A 308 5.68 -29.97 6.45
N THR A 309 5.11 -29.52 5.34
CA THR A 309 4.47 -30.37 4.34
C THR A 309 5.21 -30.28 3.01
N ASP A 310 5.21 -31.39 2.27
CA ASP A 310 5.69 -31.45 0.88
C ASP A 310 4.56 -31.22 -0.14
N ILE A 311 3.32 -31.02 0.33
CA ILE A 311 2.13 -30.87 -0.51
C ILE A 311 1.89 -29.39 -0.82
N ASP A 312 2.10 -28.99 -2.08
CA ASP A 312 1.88 -27.61 -2.56
C ASP A 312 0.46 -27.37 -3.13
N THR A 313 -0.55 -27.91 -2.46
CA THR A 313 -1.96 -27.75 -2.84
C THR A 313 -2.78 -27.44 -1.60
N PRO A 314 -4.07 -27.08 -1.72
CA PRO A 314 -4.98 -26.98 -0.57
C PRO A 314 -4.90 -28.15 0.42
N LEU A 315 -4.63 -29.37 -0.07
CA LEU A 315 -4.47 -30.56 0.77
C LEU A 315 -3.30 -30.42 1.76
N GLY A 316 -2.30 -29.60 1.46
CA GLY A 316 -1.18 -29.25 2.35
C GLY A 316 -1.63 -28.55 3.63
N SER A 317 -2.73 -27.79 3.63
CA SER A 317 -3.31 -27.26 4.87
C SER A 317 -3.83 -28.37 5.77
N ILE A 318 -4.37 -29.46 5.22
CA ILE A 318 -4.88 -30.61 5.98
C ILE A 318 -3.71 -31.41 6.57
N ASP A 319 -2.64 -31.61 5.79
CA ASP A 319 -1.41 -32.26 6.28
C ASP A 319 -0.76 -31.44 7.40
N LEU A 320 -0.57 -30.12 7.20
CA LEU A 320 -0.04 -29.22 8.24
C LEU A 320 -0.93 -29.19 9.48
N LEU A 321 -2.25 -29.20 9.32
CA LEU A 321 -3.21 -29.26 10.44
C LEU A 321 -3.01 -30.53 11.28
N TYR A 322 -2.77 -31.68 10.63
CA TYR A 322 -2.46 -32.93 11.32
C TYR A 322 -1.15 -32.87 12.08
N LYS A 323 -0.07 -32.48 11.39
CA LYS A 323 1.27 -32.38 11.96
C LYS A 323 1.33 -31.39 13.14
N MET A 324 0.69 -30.24 13.01
CA MET A 324 0.54 -29.26 14.09
C MET A 324 -0.30 -29.80 15.26
N SER A 325 -1.33 -30.58 14.98
CA SER A 325 -2.14 -31.21 16.03
C SER A 325 -1.33 -32.26 16.82
N ILE A 326 -0.47 -33.03 16.15
CA ILE A 326 0.47 -33.94 16.82
C ILE A 326 1.42 -33.16 17.73
N PHE A 327 2.01 -32.06 17.25
CA PHE A 327 2.85 -31.19 18.06
C PHE A 327 2.10 -30.64 19.29
N THR A 328 0.88 -30.13 19.10
CA THR A 328 0.05 -29.60 20.20
C THR A 328 -0.28 -30.66 21.24
N SER A 329 -0.60 -31.88 20.78
CA SER A 329 -0.84 -33.03 21.65
C SER A 329 0.40 -33.39 22.47
N ASP A 330 1.55 -33.47 21.81
CA ASP A 330 2.82 -33.77 22.46
C ASP A 330 3.19 -32.70 23.49
N PHE A 331 3.08 -31.42 23.12
CA PHE A 331 3.34 -30.30 24.02
C PHE A 331 2.48 -30.37 25.29
N GLY A 332 1.17 -30.59 25.14
CA GLY A 332 0.27 -30.73 26.27
C GLY A 332 0.52 -31.97 27.13
N GLU A 333 0.55 -33.15 26.51
CA GLU A 333 0.53 -34.42 27.23
C GLU A 333 1.91 -34.83 27.74
N LYS A 334 2.98 -34.61 26.95
CA LYS A 334 4.36 -35.01 27.29
C LYS A 334 5.10 -33.94 28.10
N TYR A 335 4.94 -32.65 27.76
CA TYR A 335 5.73 -31.57 28.39
C TYR A 335 4.97 -30.82 29.48
N ARG A 336 3.67 -30.59 29.31
CA ARG A 336 2.83 -29.93 30.34
C ARG A 336 2.11 -30.90 31.28
N HIS A 337 2.12 -32.20 30.97
CA HIS A 337 1.35 -33.23 31.68
C HIS A 337 -0.14 -32.85 31.85
N SER A 338 -0.67 -32.10 30.88
CA SER A 338 -2.05 -31.63 30.83
C SER A 338 -2.77 -32.37 29.71
N ASN A 339 -4.08 -32.57 29.87
CA ASN A 339 -4.92 -32.97 28.75
C ASN A 339 -5.42 -31.69 28.07
N PRO A 340 -4.97 -31.35 26.84
CA PRO A 340 -5.47 -30.18 26.12
C PRO A 340 -6.99 -30.19 25.93
N ASN A 341 -7.60 -31.37 26.02
CA ASN A 341 -9.00 -31.63 25.78
C ASN A 341 -9.88 -31.64 27.06
N ASP A 342 -9.35 -31.27 28.23
CA ASP A 342 -10.12 -31.14 29.48
C ASP A 342 -10.13 -29.69 29.99
N PRO A 343 -11.30 -29.02 30.04
CA PRO A 343 -11.41 -27.64 30.51
C PRO A 343 -11.16 -27.46 32.00
N ASN A 344 -11.25 -28.54 32.78
CA ASN A 344 -11.06 -28.48 34.24
C ASN A 344 -9.59 -28.34 34.63
N ASN A 345 -8.66 -28.37 33.67
CA ASN A 345 -7.24 -28.16 33.92
C ASN A 345 -6.89 -26.68 34.18
N LEU A 346 -7.80 -25.73 33.94
CA LEU A 346 -7.58 -24.30 34.14
C LEU A 346 -8.56 -23.76 35.20
N GLY A 347 -8.02 -23.20 36.27
CA GLY A 347 -8.80 -22.74 37.42
C GLY A 347 -9.94 -21.77 37.07
N GLY A 348 -11.17 -22.19 37.37
CA GLY A 348 -12.21 -21.34 37.97
C GLY A 348 -13.05 -20.42 37.06
N ILE A 349 -12.60 -20.02 35.86
CA ILE A 349 -13.36 -19.09 35.01
C ILE A 349 -14.12 -19.86 33.93
N ASP A 350 -15.43 -20.01 34.13
CA ASP A 350 -16.33 -20.63 33.16
C ASP A 350 -16.63 -19.66 32.00
N LYS A 351 -16.56 -20.12 30.75
CA LYS A 351 -16.98 -19.34 29.58
C LYS A 351 -18.42 -18.81 29.65
N ARG A 352 -19.28 -19.40 30.51
CA ARG A 352 -20.62 -18.91 30.85
C ARG A 352 -20.60 -17.51 31.47
N VAL A 353 -19.52 -17.11 32.14
CA VAL A 353 -19.38 -15.75 32.73
C VAL A 353 -19.54 -14.67 31.66
N PHE A 354 -18.98 -14.85 30.46
CA PHE A 354 -19.16 -13.91 29.34
C PHE A 354 -20.50 -14.08 28.62
N ARG A 355 -21.21 -15.20 28.84
CA ARG A 355 -22.48 -15.52 28.21
C ARG A 355 -23.67 -14.85 28.89
N ASP A 356 -23.54 -14.54 30.18
CA ASP A 356 -24.62 -14.05 31.04
C ASP A 356 -24.57 -12.51 31.27
N HIS A 357 -23.48 -11.82 30.90
CA HIS A 357 -23.28 -10.40 31.18
C HIS A 357 -23.57 -9.43 30.03
N VAL A 358 -23.83 -9.91 28.81
CA VAL A 358 -24.18 -9.04 27.68
C VAL A 358 -25.46 -9.55 27.05
N ARG A 359 -26.58 -8.84 27.25
CA ARG A 359 -27.75 -9.05 26.40
C ARG A 359 -27.38 -8.53 25.02
N PHE A 360 -27.07 -9.43 24.10
CA PHE A 360 -26.60 -9.10 22.74
C PHE A 360 -27.53 -8.14 21.99
N GLN A 361 -28.82 -8.16 22.32
CA GLN A 361 -29.80 -7.21 21.80
C GLN A 361 -29.54 -5.78 22.27
N ASP A 362 -29.06 -5.55 23.50
CA ASP A 362 -28.89 -4.21 24.07
C ASP A 362 -27.66 -3.50 23.48
N ASP A 363 -26.56 -4.23 23.26
CA ASP A 363 -25.33 -3.67 22.66
C ASP A 363 -25.53 -3.25 21.20
N PHE A 364 -26.34 -3.97 20.42
CA PHE A 364 -26.60 -3.63 19.00
C PHE A 364 -27.93 -2.88 18.79
N ALA A 365 -28.87 -2.88 19.74
CA ALA A 365 -30.08 -2.05 19.66
C ALA A 365 -29.77 -0.57 19.87
N LEU A 366 -28.71 -0.24 20.62
CA LEU A 366 -28.22 1.14 20.80
C LEU A 366 -27.65 1.75 19.52
N TYR A 367 -27.12 0.94 18.60
CA TYR A 367 -26.52 1.42 17.34
C TYR A 367 -27.47 1.42 16.15
N GLY A 368 -28.66 0.82 16.27
CA GLY A 368 -29.52 0.53 15.13
C GLY A 368 -28.78 -0.30 14.04
N PRO A 369 -29.47 -0.75 12.97
CA PRO A 369 -28.74 -1.09 11.77
C PRO A 369 -27.96 0.16 11.32
N LEU A 370 -26.64 0.03 11.11
CA LEU A 370 -25.83 1.04 10.45
C LEU A 370 -26.51 1.38 9.10
N SER A 371 -27.36 2.41 9.12
CA SER A 371 -27.98 2.99 7.95
C SER A 371 -26.93 3.86 7.28
N LEU A 372 -25.88 3.20 6.81
CA LEU A 372 -25.17 3.65 5.64
C LEU A 372 -26.24 3.65 4.55
N SER A 373 -26.83 4.81 4.27
CA SER A 373 -27.44 5.10 2.97
C SER A 373 -26.29 5.12 1.97
N ALA A 374 -25.70 3.93 1.80
CA ALA A 374 -24.65 3.51 0.92
C ALA A 374 -25.27 2.56 -0.08
N GLY A 375 -25.84 3.13 -1.14
CA GLY A 375 -26.20 2.48 -2.39
C GLY A 375 -25.18 1.41 -2.77
N THR A 376 -25.77 0.26 -3.06
CA THR A 376 -25.19 -1.02 -3.37
C THR A 376 -24.10 -0.94 -4.46
N PRO A 377 -22.90 -1.53 -4.25
CA PRO A 377 -21.96 -1.78 -5.34
C PRO A 377 -22.58 -2.82 -6.28
N THR A 378 -22.80 -2.44 -7.53
CA THR A 378 -23.11 -3.37 -8.63
C THR A 378 -21.79 -3.81 -9.26
N TYR A 379 -21.43 -5.09 -9.09
CA TYR A 379 -20.49 -5.75 -9.98
C TYR A 379 -21.25 -6.13 -11.25
N THR A 380 -21.22 -5.22 -12.23
CA THR A 380 -21.34 -5.49 -13.66
C THR A 380 -20.85 -4.25 -14.39
N ASN A 381 -20.01 -4.48 -15.40
CA ASN A 381 -19.45 -3.48 -16.29
C ASN A 381 -20.49 -2.44 -16.74
N ARG A 382 -20.06 -1.17 -16.81
CA ARG A 382 -20.75 0.03 -17.36
C ARG A 382 -21.76 0.67 -16.41
N PHE A 383 -21.65 1.97 -16.14
CA PHE A 383 -22.68 2.78 -15.46
C PHE A 383 -23.39 3.76 -16.41
N SER A 384 -24.65 3.50 -16.78
CA SER A 384 -25.50 4.49 -17.46
C SER A 384 -26.09 5.36 -16.38
N LEU A 385 -25.85 6.65 -16.52
CA LEU A 385 -26.53 7.68 -15.79
C LEU A 385 -28.02 7.64 -16.13
N ASN A 386 -28.85 7.45 -15.09
CA ASN A 386 -30.24 7.88 -15.06
C ASN A 386 -30.58 8.26 -13.60
N THR A 387 -30.44 9.56 -13.33
CA THR A 387 -31.28 10.50 -12.53
C THR A 387 -32.48 9.87 -11.77
N ILE A 388 -32.89 10.18 -10.52
CA ILE A 388 -32.81 11.35 -9.61
C ILE A 388 -33.00 10.85 -8.15
N CYS A 389 -32.14 11.23 -7.17
CA CYS A 389 -32.49 11.66 -5.78
C CYS A 389 -31.28 11.69 -4.79
N SER A 390 -31.01 12.89 -4.25
CA SER A 390 -30.43 13.27 -2.93
C SER A 390 -29.06 12.75 -2.45
N GLY A 391 -28.07 12.61 -3.33
CA GLY A 391 -26.67 12.51 -2.92
C GLY A 391 -25.75 12.08 -4.06
N ILE A 392 -24.46 12.39 -3.96
CA ILE A 392 -23.44 11.98 -4.94
C ILE A 392 -22.41 11.06 -4.31
N ASP A 393 -22.03 10.00 -5.02
CA ASP A 393 -21.02 9.04 -4.61
C ASP A 393 -19.82 9.17 -5.54
N VAL A 394 -18.68 9.60 -4.99
CA VAL A 394 -17.40 9.68 -5.71
C VAL A 394 -16.46 8.67 -5.08
N LEU A 395 -16.27 7.54 -5.76
CA LEU A 395 -15.37 6.45 -5.36
C LEU A 395 -15.58 5.96 -3.91
N GLY A 396 -16.84 5.83 -3.48
CA GLY A 396 -17.19 5.33 -2.14
C GLY A 396 -17.31 6.40 -1.07
N VAL A 397 -17.09 7.68 -1.41
CA VAL A 397 -17.40 8.82 -0.52
C VAL A 397 -18.74 9.42 -0.92
N ARG A 398 -19.67 9.48 0.03
CA ARG A 398 -21.02 9.99 -0.18
C ARG A 398 -21.19 11.39 0.36
N PHE A 399 -21.70 12.25 -0.51
CA PHE A 399 -22.01 13.63 -0.19
C PHE A 399 -23.52 13.85 -0.31
N GLY A 400 -24.09 14.55 0.66
CA GLY A 400 -25.50 14.95 0.66
C GLY A 400 -25.82 16.04 -0.38
N SER A 401 -24.81 16.73 -0.91
CA SER A 401 -24.92 17.63 -2.05
C SER A 401 -23.69 17.52 -2.96
N ILE A 402 -23.86 17.94 -4.23
CA ILE A 402 -22.78 18.00 -5.22
C ILE A 402 -21.69 18.99 -4.80
N ASP A 403 -22.05 20.04 -4.04
CA ASP A 403 -21.14 21.11 -3.65
C ASP A 403 -19.95 20.60 -2.84
N ALA A 404 -20.16 19.70 -1.88
CA ALA A 404 -19.06 19.20 -1.06
C ALA A 404 -18.06 18.35 -1.89
N ALA A 405 -18.56 17.52 -2.81
CA ALA A 405 -17.72 16.77 -3.75
C ALA A 405 -16.97 17.71 -4.71
N ALA A 406 -17.66 18.76 -5.17
CA ALA A 406 -17.08 19.77 -6.04
C ALA A 406 -15.95 20.55 -5.33
N LEU A 407 -16.14 20.93 -4.07
CA LEU A 407 -15.14 21.62 -3.24
C LEU A 407 -13.96 20.72 -2.83
N MET A 408 -14.10 19.39 -2.90
CA MET A 408 -12.97 18.48 -2.65
C MET A 408 -12.06 18.32 -3.86
N ALA A 409 -12.59 18.35 -5.09
CA ALA A 409 -11.80 18.27 -6.32
C ALA A 409 -10.87 19.49 -6.56
N GLN A 410 -11.12 20.54 -5.79
CA GLN A 410 -10.48 21.83 -5.80
C GLN A 410 -9.07 21.81 -5.17
N PHE A 411 -8.81 20.88 -4.25
CA PHE A 411 -7.51 20.72 -3.61
C PHE A 411 -6.42 20.31 -4.62
N ASP A 412 -5.20 20.83 -4.45
CA ASP A 412 -4.04 20.39 -5.23
C ASP A 412 -3.58 18.98 -4.83
N ASP A 413 -2.49 18.49 -5.41
CA ASP A 413 -1.97 17.16 -5.12
C ASP A 413 -0.86 17.13 -4.07
N SER A 414 -0.74 18.18 -3.25
CA SER A 414 0.22 18.20 -2.14
C SER A 414 -0.12 17.17 -1.05
N PRO A 415 0.88 16.69 -0.29
CA PRO A 415 0.65 15.85 0.89
C PRO A 415 -0.23 16.54 1.96
N GLU A 416 -0.18 17.87 2.02
CA GLU A 416 -0.98 18.69 2.91
C GLU A 416 -2.44 18.74 2.47
N ALA A 417 -2.73 18.92 1.17
CA ALA A 417 -4.08 18.79 0.62
C ALA A 417 -4.72 17.43 0.94
N ALA A 418 -3.95 16.34 0.85
CA ALA A 418 -4.44 15.01 1.22
C ALA A 418 -4.84 14.92 2.71
N LYS A 419 -4.09 15.58 3.61
CA LYS A 419 -4.45 15.64 5.04
C LYS A 419 -5.72 16.46 5.28
N GLU A 420 -5.88 17.57 4.58
CA GLU A 420 -7.10 18.39 4.70
C GLU A 420 -8.32 17.64 4.15
N GLN A 421 -8.20 16.98 2.99
CA GLN A 421 -9.24 16.08 2.49
C GLN A 421 -9.59 14.98 3.50
N ALA A 422 -8.59 14.37 4.16
CA ALA A 422 -8.80 13.37 5.21
C ALA A 422 -9.60 13.93 6.40
N LYS A 423 -9.37 15.20 6.79
CA LYS A 423 -10.15 15.86 7.85
C LYS A 423 -11.59 16.13 7.42
N ILE A 424 -11.81 16.50 6.14
CA ILE A 424 -13.15 16.75 5.61
C ILE A 424 -14.00 15.47 5.61
N ILE A 425 -13.40 14.33 5.23
CA ILE A 425 -14.12 13.04 5.19
C ILE A 425 -14.29 12.37 6.56
N ALA A 426 -13.52 12.79 7.57
CA ALA A 426 -13.60 12.23 8.91
C ALA A 426 -14.97 12.56 9.54
N PRO A 427 -15.84 11.56 9.79
CA PRO A 427 -17.22 11.80 10.20
C PRO A 427 -17.36 12.62 11.49
N GLU A 428 -16.42 12.46 12.42
CA GLU A 428 -16.35 13.18 13.69
C GLU A 428 -16.24 14.70 13.54
N ASN A 429 -15.80 15.19 12.38
CA ASN A 429 -15.62 16.61 12.12
C ASN A 429 -16.83 17.28 11.45
N GLY A 430 -17.80 16.51 10.94
CA GLY A 430 -19.07 17.04 10.43
C GLY A 430 -19.01 17.85 9.12
N TYR A 431 -17.94 17.75 8.33
CA TYR A 431 -17.75 18.56 7.11
C TYR A 431 -18.43 18.00 5.84
N LEU A 432 -18.57 16.67 5.72
CA LEU A 432 -19.02 15.95 4.51
C LEU A 432 -20.32 16.49 3.85
N ASN A 433 -21.21 17.10 4.62
CA ASN A 433 -22.50 17.61 4.15
C ASN A 433 -22.69 19.11 4.41
N ASN A 434 -21.63 19.83 4.75
CA ASN A 434 -21.69 21.24 5.08
C ASN A 434 -20.69 22.03 4.22
N PRO A 435 -21.07 22.38 2.97
CA PRO A 435 -20.19 23.11 2.07
C PRO A 435 -19.78 24.47 2.64
N ASN A 436 -20.62 25.12 3.46
CA ASN A 436 -20.26 26.37 4.12
C ASN A 436 -19.12 26.20 5.12
N HIS A 437 -19.04 25.06 5.82
CA HIS A 437 -17.91 24.76 6.69
C HIS A 437 -16.65 24.40 5.91
N ILE A 438 -16.77 23.70 4.77
CA ILE A 438 -15.62 23.45 3.89
C ILE A 438 -15.07 24.79 3.36
N ILE A 439 -15.98 25.66 2.90
CA ILE A 439 -15.64 27.00 2.44
C ILE A 439 -14.99 27.79 3.57
N SER A 440 -15.62 27.87 4.76
CA SER A 440 -15.07 28.61 5.90
C SER A 440 -13.72 28.07 6.34
N ASP A 441 -13.61 26.78 6.65
CA ASP A 441 -12.43 26.29 7.38
C ASP A 441 -11.24 25.96 6.48
N PHE A 442 -11.48 25.67 5.20
CA PHE A 442 -10.44 25.22 4.27
C PHE A 442 -10.22 26.16 3.07
N LEU A 443 -11.24 26.92 2.65
CA LEU A 443 -11.16 27.75 1.44
C LEU A 443 -11.19 29.27 1.69
N THR A 444 -11.71 29.78 2.82
CA THR A 444 -11.93 31.22 3.07
C THR A 444 -11.47 31.77 4.43
N HIS A 445 -11.64 31.06 5.54
CA HIS A 445 -11.57 31.62 6.90
C HIS A 445 -11.07 30.65 8.00
N ARG A 446 -9.75 30.45 8.07
CA ARG A 446 -8.96 30.30 9.33
C ARG A 446 -7.48 30.08 9.03
N TYR A 447 -7.20 29.46 7.89
CA TYR A 447 -5.89 29.17 7.33
C TYR A 447 -6.10 29.20 5.81
N ALA A 448 -5.60 30.19 5.09
CA ALA A 448 -5.63 30.14 3.62
C ALA A 448 -4.69 28.99 3.21
N THR A 449 -5.22 27.78 3.03
CA THR A 449 -4.41 26.62 2.65
C THR A 449 -3.77 26.96 1.31
N PRO A 450 -2.43 27.06 1.19
CA PRO A 450 -1.80 27.32 -0.10
C PRO A 450 -2.17 26.24 -1.12
N HIS A 451 -2.59 25.08 -0.66
CA HIS A 451 -2.83 23.86 -1.40
C HIS A 451 -4.20 23.75 -2.10
N TYR A 452 -4.85 24.87 -2.43
CA TYR A 452 -6.11 24.94 -3.17
C TYR A 452 -5.89 25.59 -4.55
N ARG A 453 -6.45 25.00 -5.61
CA ARG A 453 -6.31 25.44 -7.03
C ARG A 453 -7.13 26.69 -7.39
N LYS A 454 -7.16 27.70 -6.50
CA LYS A 454 -7.98 28.91 -6.62
C LYS A 454 -7.88 29.61 -7.98
N GLN A 455 -6.67 29.77 -8.50
CA GLN A 455 -6.45 30.53 -9.74
C GLN A 455 -6.79 29.76 -11.02
N GLU A 456 -6.82 28.43 -10.96
CA GLU A 456 -7.40 27.64 -12.06
C GLU A 456 -8.89 27.97 -12.19
N LEU A 457 -9.57 28.17 -11.06
CA LEU A 457 -11.02 28.35 -10.94
C LEU A 457 -11.50 29.80 -11.14
N ASP A 458 -10.67 30.79 -10.79
CA ASP A 458 -10.99 32.23 -10.93
C ASP A 458 -10.91 32.73 -12.39
N ARG A 459 -10.43 31.93 -13.35
CA ARG A 459 -10.46 32.27 -14.80
C ARG A 459 -11.81 31.91 -15.43
N ASP A 460 -12.17 32.56 -16.54
CA ASP A 460 -13.39 32.30 -17.33
C ASP A 460 -13.63 30.79 -17.53
N GLY A 461 -14.39 30.21 -16.60
CA GLY A 461 -14.64 28.78 -16.41
C GLY A 461 -13.39 27.91 -16.46
N ALA A 462 -12.84 27.48 -15.31
CA ALA A 462 -12.00 26.27 -15.26
C ALA A 462 -12.71 25.15 -16.04
N LYS A 463 -12.30 24.92 -17.30
CA LYS A 463 -13.08 24.08 -18.21
C LYS A 463 -13.25 22.69 -17.61
N TRP A 464 -12.18 22.15 -17.00
CA TRP A 464 -12.22 20.89 -16.28
C TRP A 464 -13.20 20.90 -15.10
N TYR A 465 -13.38 22.01 -14.39
CA TYR A 465 -14.30 22.11 -13.26
C TYR A 465 -15.75 22.13 -13.73
N ALA A 466 -16.02 22.78 -14.87
CA ALA A 466 -17.32 22.70 -15.51
C ALA A 466 -17.63 21.27 -15.96
N GLU A 467 -16.66 20.57 -16.58
CA GLU A 467 -16.80 19.15 -16.94
C GLU A 467 -16.93 18.24 -15.70
N TRP A 468 -16.26 18.59 -14.60
CA TRP A 468 -16.38 17.89 -13.32
C TRP A 468 -17.79 18.04 -12.75
N LEU A 469 -18.35 19.25 -12.75
CA LEU A 469 -19.73 19.48 -12.34
C LEU A 469 -20.71 18.75 -13.25
N LYS A 470 -20.54 18.78 -14.58
CA LYS A 470 -21.36 17.99 -15.51
C LYS A 470 -21.34 16.51 -15.15
N TRP A 471 -20.15 15.94 -14.95
CA TRP A 471 -20.00 14.55 -14.55
C TRP A 471 -20.71 14.27 -13.21
N LEU A 472 -20.56 15.16 -12.22
CA LEU A 472 -21.25 15.05 -10.93
C LEU A 472 -22.78 15.14 -11.08
N HIS A 473 -23.28 15.97 -11.99
CA HIS A 473 -24.71 16.08 -12.30
C HIS A 473 -25.25 14.92 -13.15
N GLY A 474 -24.37 14.03 -13.64
CA GLY A 474 -24.76 12.95 -14.52
C GLY A 474 -24.94 13.34 -15.98
N GLU A 475 -24.35 14.47 -16.37
CA GLU A 475 -24.31 14.96 -17.74
C GLU A 475 -23.07 14.44 -18.46
N PRO A 476 -23.08 14.37 -19.81
CA PRO A 476 -21.88 14.07 -20.59
C PRO A 476 -20.76 15.07 -20.28
N ALA A 477 -19.56 14.56 -20.03
CA ALA A 477 -18.38 15.35 -19.71
C ALA A 477 -17.19 14.96 -20.59
N ASP A 478 -16.32 15.93 -20.87
CA ASP A 478 -15.09 15.68 -21.63
C ASP A 478 -14.03 14.99 -20.75
N VAL A 479 -13.79 13.70 -21.02
CA VAL A 479 -12.82 12.87 -20.32
C VAL A 479 -11.39 13.37 -20.48
N SER A 480 -11.04 13.97 -21.62
CA SER A 480 -9.71 14.53 -21.84
C SER A 480 -9.49 15.73 -20.92
N LEU A 481 -10.48 16.62 -20.80
CA LEU A 481 -10.40 17.76 -19.89
C LEU A 481 -10.35 17.32 -18.42
N LEU A 482 -11.13 16.32 -18.03
CA LEU A 482 -11.11 15.76 -16.67
C LEU A 482 -9.76 15.13 -16.31
N ASN A 483 -9.18 14.32 -17.21
CA ASN A 483 -7.87 13.70 -16.98
C ASN A 483 -6.73 14.71 -17.00
N SER A 484 -6.82 15.75 -17.85
CA SER A 484 -5.83 16.83 -17.89
C SER A 484 -5.78 17.64 -16.59
N ALA A 485 -6.82 17.56 -15.77
CA ALA A 485 -6.87 18.27 -14.50
C ALA A 485 -6.20 17.51 -13.35
N TYR A 486 -5.81 16.24 -13.51
CA TYR A 486 -5.28 15.38 -12.44
C TYR A 486 -5.97 15.63 -11.09
N ILE A 487 -7.28 15.43 -11.04
CA ILE A 487 -8.09 15.74 -9.85
C ILE A 487 -7.58 14.89 -8.68
N ASN A 488 -7.04 15.52 -7.64
CA ASN A 488 -6.59 14.81 -6.44
C ASN A 488 -7.81 14.37 -5.63
N TRP A 489 -7.88 13.08 -5.35
CA TRP A 489 -8.93 12.46 -4.56
C TRP A 489 -8.33 11.47 -3.57
N LEU A 490 -8.34 11.86 -2.29
CA LEU A 490 -7.90 11.04 -1.16
C LEU A 490 -6.46 10.52 -1.30
N GLY A 491 -5.55 11.35 -1.77
CA GLY A 491 -4.13 11.01 -1.91
C GLY A 491 -3.78 10.22 -3.18
N GLY A 492 -4.76 9.93 -4.04
CA GLY A 492 -4.57 9.47 -5.41
C GLY A 492 -5.15 10.48 -6.40
N TYR A 493 -5.08 10.19 -7.70
CA TYR A 493 -5.72 11.02 -8.71
C TYR A 493 -6.85 10.27 -9.41
N LEU A 494 -7.86 11.00 -9.84
CA LEU A 494 -8.96 10.43 -10.61
C LEU A 494 -8.52 10.26 -12.07
N ARG A 495 -8.70 9.05 -12.58
CA ARG A 495 -8.62 8.75 -14.01
C ARG A 495 -10.00 8.41 -14.53
N PHE A 496 -10.44 9.15 -15.52
CA PHE A 496 -11.71 9.01 -16.19
C PHE A 496 -11.50 8.24 -17.50
N THR A 497 -12.36 7.29 -17.80
CA THR A 497 -12.34 6.51 -19.04
C THR A 497 -13.73 6.50 -19.64
N GLN A 498 -13.84 6.87 -20.92
CA GLN A 498 -15.10 6.74 -21.64
C GLN A 498 -15.21 5.33 -22.21
N THR A 499 -16.27 4.61 -21.86
CA THR A 499 -16.56 3.29 -22.41
C THR A 499 -17.23 3.41 -23.78
N ALA A 500 -17.21 2.33 -24.57
CA ALA A 500 -17.74 2.31 -25.93
C ALA A 500 -19.24 2.67 -26.04
N ASP A 501 -20.00 2.60 -24.94
CA ASP A 501 -21.40 3.02 -24.84
C ASP A 501 -21.59 4.45 -24.29
N GLY A 502 -20.53 5.26 -24.27
CA GLY A 502 -20.56 6.68 -23.94
C GLY A 502 -20.53 7.01 -22.45
N ARG A 503 -20.53 5.98 -21.58
CA ARG A 503 -20.49 6.14 -20.11
C ARG A 503 -19.08 6.51 -19.66
N ILE A 504 -18.97 7.31 -18.60
CA ILE A 504 -17.68 7.69 -18.01
C ILE A 504 -17.47 6.89 -16.72
N THR A 505 -16.45 6.04 -16.72
CA THR A 505 -15.99 5.35 -15.51
C THR A 505 -14.83 6.12 -14.90
N VAL A 506 -14.81 6.25 -13.58
CA VAL A 506 -13.71 6.88 -12.84
C VAL A 506 -13.02 5.84 -11.95
N GLU A 507 -11.70 5.88 -11.90
CA GLU A 507 -10.87 5.12 -10.96
C GLU A 507 -9.93 6.06 -10.21
N ARG A 508 -9.58 5.71 -8.97
CA ARG A 508 -8.47 6.38 -8.27
C ARG A 508 -7.20 5.61 -8.56
N VAL A 509 -6.22 6.29 -9.13
CA VAL A 509 -4.91 5.73 -9.40
C VAL A 509 -3.92 6.22 -8.33
N GLU A 510 -3.17 5.28 -7.76
CA GLU A 510 -2.15 5.59 -6.76
C GLU A 510 -0.83 5.99 -7.43
N ARG A 511 -0.01 6.73 -6.68
CA ARG A 511 1.33 7.12 -7.13
C ARG A 511 2.24 5.90 -7.08
N SER A 512 2.56 5.31 -8.24
CA SER A 512 3.61 4.31 -8.32
C SER A 512 4.99 4.95 -8.39
N ALA A 513 5.95 4.35 -7.70
CA ALA A 513 7.36 4.58 -7.98
C ALA A 513 7.71 3.77 -9.24
N PRO A 514 8.47 4.34 -10.19
CA PRO A 514 8.93 3.60 -11.36
C PRO A 514 9.92 2.51 -10.91
N GLU A 515 9.90 1.37 -11.61
CA GLU A 515 10.81 0.25 -11.31
C GLU A 515 12.29 0.63 -11.49
N HIS A 516 12.56 1.53 -12.44
CA HIS A 516 13.91 2.04 -12.74
C HIS A 516 13.81 3.54 -13.02
N LEU A 517 14.66 4.34 -12.35
CA LEU A 517 14.83 5.76 -12.65
C LEU A 517 16.08 5.95 -13.52
N PRO A 518 16.08 6.89 -14.48
CA PRO A 518 17.30 7.24 -15.18
C PRO A 518 18.28 7.85 -14.18
N HIS A 519 19.56 7.50 -14.31
CA HIS A 519 20.65 8.10 -13.51
C HIS A 519 21.31 9.29 -14.24
N THR A 520 20.84 9.63 -15.44
CA THR A 520 21.33 10.73 -16.27
C THR A 520 20.17 11.46 -16.93
N GLY A 521 20.42 12.69 -17.41
CA GLY A 521 19.42 13.53 -18.07
C GLY A 521 18.65 14.45 -17.14
N LEU A 522 17.35 14.65 -17.42
CA LEU A 522 16.50 15.65 -16.76
C LEU A 522 16.39 15.45 -15.24
N ILE A 523 16.64 14.24 -14.74
CA ILE A 523 16.71 13.96 -13.30
C ILE A 523 17.76 14.82 -12.58
N GLY A 524 18.84 15.20 -13.27
CA GLY A 524 19.91 16.02 -12.70
C GLY A 524 19.45 17.41 -12.30
N GLY A 525 18.69 18.09 -13.19
CA GLY A 525 18.10 19.38 -12.89
C GLY A 525 17.13 19.32 -11.72
N ILE A 526 16.22 18.34 -11.76
CA ILE A 526 15.24 18.10 -10.69
C ILE A 526 15.94 17.90 -9.33
N CYS A 527 16.99 17.10 -9.29
CA CYS A 527 17.76 16.88 -8.07
C CYS A 527 18.48 18.15 -7.60
N GLY A 528 19.11 18.89 -8.53
CA GLY A 528 19.81 20.13 -8.23
C GLY A 528 18.90 21.18 -7.58
N GLU A 529 17.77 21.45 -8.21
CA GLU A 529 16.73 22.37 -7.74
C GLU A 529 16.17 21.97 -6.38
N VAL A 530 15.78 20.69 -6.20
CA VAL A 530 15.23 20.20 -4.93
C VAL A 530 16.21 20.45 -3.78
N PHE A 531 17.50 20.22 -3.99
CA PHE A 531 18.52 20.53 -2.98
C PHE A 531 18.69 22.04 -2.76
N GLY A 532 18.65 22.84 -3.82
CA GLY A 532 18.82 24.29 -3.74
C GLY A 532 17.63 25.04 -3.13
N SER A 533 16.40 24.53 -3.24
CA SER A 533 15.17 25.27 -2.90
C SER A 533 15.06 25.64 -1.42
N LYS A 534 15.67 24.86 -0.52
CA LYS A 534 15.77 25.22 0.90
C LYS A 534 16.66 26.44 1.16
N TYR A 535 17.69 26.65 0.35
CA TYR A 535 18.77 27.60 0.62
C TYR A 535 18.58 28.96 -0.07
N GLU A 536 17.66 29.06 -1.02
CA GLU A 536 17.38 30.27 -1.78
C GLU A 536 16.98 31.41 -0.82
N LEU A 537 16.05 31.09 0.09
CA LEU A 537 15.50 31.99 1.11
C LEU A 537 16.26 31.95 2.45
N GLU A 538 17.39 31.26 2.54
CA GLU A 538 18.22 31.23 3.75
C GLU A 538 18.84 32.61 3.98
N LYS A 539 18.53 33.21 5.14
CA LYS A 539 19.00 34.55 5.52
C LYS A 539 20.48 34.54 5.90
N ASP A 540 20.93 33.46 6.52
CA ASP A 540 22.34 33.28 6.86
C ASP A 540 23.10 32.74 5.64
N LYS A 541 23.54 33.64 4.76
CA LYS A 541 24.34 33.28 3.58
C LYS A 541 25.69 32.66 3.95
N GLN A 542 26.22 32.90 5.16
CA GLN A 542 27.46 32.23 5.61
C GLN A 542 27.22 30.74 5.85
N LYS A 543 26.04 30.36 6.35
CA LYS A 543 25.65 28.95 6.48
C LYS A 543 25.53 28.24 5.13
N VAL A 544 25.06 28.94 4.10
CA VAL A 544 25.02 28.41 2.72
C VAL A 544 26.44 28.24 2.17
N LYS A 545 27.29 29.25 2.31
CA LYS A 545 28.69 29.22 1.85
C LYS A 545 29.53 28.13 2.53
N LYS A 546 29.24 27.80 3.80
CA LYS A 546 29.84 26.68 4.55
C LYS A 546 29.51 25.28 4.01
N LEU A 547 28.62 25.16 3.01
CA LEU A 547 28.39 23.89 2.33
C LEU A 547 29.54 23.52 1.39
N ALA A 548 30.39 24.48 1.01
CA ALA A 548 31.56 24.23 0.16
C ALA A 548 32.43 23.09 0.72
N GLY A 549 32.86 22.18 -0.15
CA GLY A 549 33.69 21.03 0.19
C GLY A 549 32.93 19.84 0.82
N LYS A 550 31.62 19.93 1.03
CA LYS A 550 30.82 18.73 1.36
C LYS A 550 30.73 17.80 0.16
N LYS A 551 30.76 16.49 0.42
CA LYS A 551 30.70 15.45 -0.61
C LYS A 551 29.28 14.94 -0.88
N ASP A 552 28.39 15.08 0.10
CA ASP A 552 27.04 14.54 0.08
C ASP A 552 26.04 15.44 0.82
N MET A 553 24.76 15.26 0.52
CA MET A 553 23.64 15.94 1.18
C MET A 553 22.39 15.07 1.14
N LYS A 554 21.64 15.02 2.25
CA LYS A 554 20.37 14.28 2.32
C LYS A 554 19.21 15.15 1.88
N VAL A 555 18.28 14.58 1.13
CA VAL A 555 17.02 15.24 0.76
C VAL A 555 16.15 15.41 2.00
N LEU A 556 15.78 16.66 2.31
CA LEU A 556 14.99 16.98 3.50
C LEU A 556 13.50 17.16 3.17
N LYS A 557 12.66 17.11 4.22
CA LYS A 557 11.22 17.36 4.05
C LYS A 557 10.94 18.78 3.51
N SER A 558 11.72 19.77 3.94
CA SER A 558 11.61 21.18 3.53
C SER A 558 12.15 21.46 2.12
N MET A 559 12.73 20.47 1.45
CA MET A 559 13.22 20.58 0.07
C MET A 559 12.12 20.10 -0.88
N THR A 560 11.93 20.83 -1.98
CA THR A 560 10.86 20.57 -2.97
C THR A 560 11.27 21.11 -4.34
N TYR A 561 10.58 20.65 -5.39
CA TYR A 561 10.63 21.24 -6.72
C TYR A 561 10.06 22.66 -6.73
N THR A 562 10.47 23.49 -7.69
CA THR A 562 10.10 24.88 -7.95
C THR A 562 9.78 25.07 -9.44
N ASP A 563 9.81 26.30 -9.95
CA ASP A 563 9.48 26.60 -11.34
C ASP A 563 10.49 26.04 -12.35
N ASP A 564 11.72 25.70 -11.95
CA ASP A 564 12.70 25.12 -12.87
C ASP A 564 12.23 23.77 -13.38
N THR A 565 11.84 22.84 -12.50
CA THR A 565 11.31 21.52 -12.90
C THR A 565 10.00 21.67 -13.65
N ILE A 566 9.10 22.53 -13.15
CA ILE A 566 7.77 22.72 -13.75
C ILE A 566 7.91 23.16 -15.22
N LEU A 567 8.72 24.19 -15.47
CA LEU A 567 8.88 24.74 -16.82
C LEU A 567 9.82 23.89 -17.69
N SER A 568 10.76 23.15 -17.10
CA SER A 568 11.55 22.14 -17.84
C SER A 568 10.64 21.05 -18.39
N LEU A 569 9.77 20.48 -17.55
CA LEU A 569 8.86 19.42 -18.00
C LEU A 569 7.79 19.95 -18.95
N ALA A 570 7.39 21.22 -18.84
CA ALA A 570 6.56 21.88 -19.86
C ALA A 570 7.25 21.91 -21.24
N ILE A 571 8.55 22.21 -21.30
CA ILE A 571 9.33 22.14 -22.55
C ILE A 571 9.47 20.69 -23.04
N ALA A 572 9.74 19.73 -22.16
CA ALA A 572 9.80 18.32 -22.52
C ALA A 572 8.48 17.85 -23.17
N LYS A 573 7.34 18.23 -22.56
CA LYS A 573 6.01 17.96 -23.10
C LYS A 573 5.79 18.63 -24.46
N TRP A 574 6.16 19.90 -24.59
CA TRP A 574 6.07 20.64 -25.86
C TRP A 574 6.85 19.93 -26.98
N LEU A 575 8.09 19.52 -26.72
CA LEU A 575 8.93 18.83 -27.69
C LEU A 575 8.37 17.46 -28.12
N MET A 576 7.71 16.75 -27.20
CA MET A 576 7.08 15.44 -27.48
C MET A 576 5.74 15.55 -28.22
N ASP A 577 4.93 16.56 -27.89
CA ASP A 577 3.53 16.61 -28.29
C ASP A 577 3.25 17.58 -29.46
N ASP A 578 4.12 18.56 -29.72
CA ASP A 578 3.98 19.52 -30.83
C ASP A 578 5.06 19.28 -31.91
N PRO A 579 4.73 18.58 -33.01
CA PRO A 579 5.69 18.31 -34.09
C PRO A 579 6.26 19.57 -34.76
N GLU A 580 5.54 20.68 -34.70
CA GLU A 580 5.95 21.95 -35.33
C GLU A 580 6.71 22.86 -34.36
N HIS A 581 6.81 22.48 -33.08
CA HIS A 581 7.45 23.26 -32.01
C HIS A 581 7.03 24.74 -32.07
N SER A 582 5.73 24.97 -32.11
CA SER A 582 5.18 26.33 -32.23
C SER A 582 5.35 27.12 -30.93
N LYS A 583 5.62 28.42 -31.05
CA LYS A 583 5.73 29.31 -29.87
C LYS A 583 4.40 29.46 -29.14
N ASP A 584 3.28 29.45 -29.88
CA ASP A 584 1.95 29.60 -29.31
C ASP A 584 1.60 28.43 -28.38
N SER A 585 1.87 27.18 -28.80
CA SER A 585 1.62 26.01 -27.95
C SER A 585 2.52 26.02 -26.70
N LEU A 586 3.77 26.47 -26.82
CA LEU A 586 4.68 26.62 -25.68
C LEU A 586 4.20 27.71 -24.70
N ILE A 587 3.70 28.83 -25.21
CA ILE A 587 3.09 29.90 -24.39
C ILE A 587 1.89 29.33 -23.62
N ASP A 588 1.05 28.55 -24.28
CA ASP A 588 -0.12 27.92 -23.67
C ASP A 588 0.27 26.92 -22.59
N LEU A 589 1.30 26.10 -22.82
CA LEU A 589 1.85 25.18 -21.82
C LEU A 589 2.44 25.94 -20.63
N PHE A 590 3.25 26.97 -20.84
CA PHE A 590 3.80 27.78 -19.74
C PHE A 590 2.71 28.41 -18.90
N ARG A 591 1.67 28.97 -19.53
CA ARG A 591 0.53 29.52 -18.81
C ARG A 591 -0.22 28.44 -18.06
N HIS A 592 -0.46 27.28 -18.68
CA HIS A 592 -1.13 26.16 -18.03
C HIS A 592 -0.40 25.73 -16.75
N PHE A 593 0.88 25.36 -16.87
CA PHE A 593 1.71 24.89 -15.76
C PHE A 593 1.92 25.97 -14.71
N ALA A 594 2.17 27.22 -15.11
CA ALA A 594 2.34 28.31 -14.17
C ALA A 594 1.07 28.53 -13.35
N ASN A 595 -0.11 28.59 -13.97
CA ASN A 595 -1.38 28.77 -13.24
C ASN A 595 -1.69 27.63 -12.28
N ARG A 596 -1.30 26.42 -12.64
CA ARG A 596 -1.53 25.21 -11.87
C ARG A 596 -0.65 25.10 -10.63
N TYR A 597 0.62 25.49 -10.76
CA TYR A 597 1.63 25.32 -9.72
C TYR A 597 2.07 26.64 -9.05
N GLN A 598 1.24 27.70 -9.08
CA GLN A 598 1.61 29.05 -8.57
C GLN A 598 2.04 29.12 -7.09
N THR A 599 1.77 28.09 -6.30
CA THR A 599 2.23 27.99 -4.90
C THR A 599 3.75 27.89 -4.78
N TYR A 600 4.45 27.63 -5.88
CA TYR A 600 5.90 27.55 -5.98
C TYR A 600 6.52 28.86 -6.49
N SER A 601 7.82 29.04 -6.23
CA SER A 601 8.60 30.24 -6.60
C SER A 601 8.45 30.51 -8.10
N PHE A 602 7.80 31.59 -8.52
CA PHE A 602 7.88 32.08 -9.90
C PHE A 602 8.29 33.55 -9.83
N GLY A 603 9.20 33.96 -10.72
CA GLY A 603 9.62 35.35 -10.80
C GLY A 603 8.42 36.31 -11.01
N ARG A 604 8.42 37.44 -10.29
CA ARG A 604 7.31 38.42 -10.32
C ARG A 604 6.85 38.82 -11.72
N LYS A 605 7.79 39.12 -12.63
CA LYS A 605 7.45 39.50 -14.02
C LYS A 605 6.81 38.35 -14.80
N PHE A 606 7.25 37.12 -14.55
CA PHE A 606 6.65 35.94 -15.17
C PHE A 606 5.21 35.74 -14.65
N GLN A 607 4.97 35.91 -13.35
CA GLN A 607 3.63 35.87 -12.78
C GLN A 607 2.71 36.97 -13.36
N GLU A 608 3.23 38.20 -13.50
CA GLU A 608 2.52 39.31 -14.16
C GLU A 608 2.17 38.96 -15.62
N TRP A 609 3.11 38.38 -16.37
CA TRP A 609 2.89 37.92 -17.75
C TRP A 609 1.85 36.81 -17.85
N VAL A 610 1.89 35.81 -16.95
CA VAL A 610 0.90 34.71 -16.91
C VAL A 610 -0.51 35.24 -16.66
N LYS A 611 -0.66 36.28 -15.83
CA LYS A 611 -1.94 36.92 -15.49
C LYS A 611 -2.45 37.87 -16.58
N SER A 612 -1.56 38.35 -17.44
CA SER A 612 -1.94 39.23 -18.56
C SER A 612 -2.61 38.46 -19.69
N SER A 613 -3.47 39.13 -20.47
CA SER A 613 -3.99 38.61 -21.72
C SER A 613 -2.96 38.69 -22.86
N ASP A 614 -1.91 39.49 -22.71
CA ASP A 614 -0.88 39.74 -23.72
C ASP A 614 0.07 38.55 -23.85
N ARG A 615 0.17 37.97 -25.05
CA ARG A 615 1.09 36.85 -25.37
C ARG A 615 2.53 37.31 -25.61
N ALA A 616 2.79 38.61 -25.75
CA ALA A 616 4.12 39.12 -26.02
C ALA A 616 5.09 38.83 -24.87
N PRO A 617 6.38 38.55 -25.15
CA PRO A 617 7.40 38.38 -24.13
C PRO A 617 7.67 39.70 -23.38
N TYR A 618 8.04 39.61 -22.10
CA TYR A 618 8.27 40.78 -21.24
C TYR A 618 9.75 41.23 -21.18
N GLY A 619 10.61 40.72 -22.06
CA GLY A 619 11.95 41.27 -22.26
C GLY A 619 12.93 41.13 -21.10
N ALA A 620 12.85 40.05 -20.32
CA ALA A 620 13.81 39.83 -19.22
C ALA A 620 15.10 39.15 -19.68
N GLY A 621 16.22 39.52 -19.03
CA GLY A 621 17.54 38.88 -19.15
C GLY A 621 17.87 37.98 -17.95
N SER A 622 16.85 37.49 -17.25
CA SER A 622 17.00 36.61 -16.10
C SER A 622 17.18 35.13 -16.48
N ASN A 623 17.79 34.39 -15.56
CA ASN A 623 18.07 32.96 -15.55
C ASN A 623 16.83 32.06 -15.71
N GLY A 624 15.63 32.62 -15.52
CA GLY A 624 14.33 32.06 -15.92
C GLY A 624 14.29 31.32 -17.26
N SER A 625 15.05 31.84 -18.23
CA SER A 625 15.18 31.23 -19.57
C SER A 625 16.14 30.05 -19.62
N ALA A 626 17.21 30.09 -18.81
CA ALA A 626 18.29 29.12 -18.81
C ALA A 626 17.99 27.89 -17.94
N MET A 627 17.30 28.07 -16.81
CA MET A 627 17.01 26.99 -15.85
C MET A 627 16.15 25.86 -16.44
N ARG A 628 15.31 26.18 -17.42
CA ARG A 628 14.31 25.27 -18.00
C ARG A 628 14.69 24.61 -19.32
N VAL A 629 15.84 24.97 -19.90
CA VAL A 629 16.17 24.66 -21.31
C VAL A 629 16.66 23.22 -21.53
N ALA A 630 16.98 22.48 -20.47
CA ALA A 630 17.63 21.18 -20.54
C ALA A 630 17.00 20.15 -21.51
N PRO A 631 15.65 20.01 -21.62
CA PRO A 631 15.06 19.05 -22.56
C PRO A 631 15.44 19.30 -24.02
N VAL A 632 15.65 20.55 -24.42
CA VAL A 632 16.09 20.90 -25.78
C VAL A 632 17.42 20.23 -26.11
N ALA A 633 18.35 20.25 -25.15
CA ALA A 633 19.66 19.66 -25.34
C ALA A 633 19.58 18.14 -25.52
N TRP A 634 18.60 17.48 -24.91
CA TRP A 634 18.37 16.04 -25.05
C TRP A 634 17.60 15.66 -26.32
N TYR A 635 16.70 16.54 -26.77
CA TYR A 635 15.89 16.35 -27.97
C TYR A 635 16.69 16.52 -29.27
N ALA A 636 17.49 17.59 -29.36
CA ALA A 636 18.11 17.99 -30.61
C ALA A 636 19.08 16.92 -31.14
N HIS A 637 19.18 16.79 -32.45
CA HIS A 637 20.12 15.91 -33.13
C HIS A 637 21.42 16.62 -33.50
N SER A 638 21.40 17.94 -33.59
CA SER A 638 22.59 18.78 -33.86
C SER A 638 22.71 19.94 -32.86
N LEU A 639 23.91 20.50 -32.74
CA LEU A 639 24.14 21.69 -31.91
C LEU A 639 23.38 22.91 -32.46
N ASP A 640 23.31 23.09 -33.78
CA ASP A 640 22.57 24.20 -34.41
C ASP A 640 21.07 24.12 -34.10
N GLU A 641 20.49 22.93 -34.22
CA GLU A 641 19.11 22.67 -33.82
C GLU A 641 18.88 22.93 -32.34
N CYS A 642 19.81 22.48 -31.48
CA CYS A 642 19.79 22.73 -30.04
C CYS A 642 19.74 24.23 -29.74
N LEU A 643 20.59 25.03 -30.40
CA LEU A 643 20.63 26.48 -30.24
C LEU A 643 19.36 27.17 -30.77
N ALA A 644 18.79 26.69 -31.87
CA ALA A 644 17.57 27.23 -32.46
C ALA A 644 16.35 26.99 -31.56
N LEU A 645 16.21 25.77 -31.04
CA LEU A 645 15.15 25.41 -30.08
C LEU A 645 15.34 26.13 -28.74
N ALA A 646 16.58 26.25 -28.25
CA ALA A 646 16.88 26.97 -27.00
C ALA A 646 16.53 28.46 -27.13
N LYS A 647 16.82 29.07 -28.27
CA LYS A 647 16.36 30.44 -28.58
C LYS A 647 14.83 30.53 -28.59
N THR A 648 14.15 29.58 -29.23
CA THR A 648 12.68 29.55 -29.31
C THR A 648 12.04 29.48 -27.92
N THR A 649 12.56 28.65 -27.01
CA THR A 649 12.04 28.54 -25.63
C THR A 649 12.34 29.77 -24.74
N ALA A 650 13.38 30.55 -25.07
CA ALA A 650 13.66 31.82 -24.41
C ALA A 650 12.74 32.94 -24.94
N GLU A 651 12.56 33.05 -26.26
CA GLU A 651 11.85 34.14 -26.93
C GLU A 651 10.39 34.31 -26.51
N VAL A 652 9.74 33.26 -26.01
CA VAL A 652 8.34 33.34 -25.54
C VAL A 652 8.16 34.21 -24.29
N THR A 653 9.22 34.48 -23.51
CA THR A 653 9.13 35.30 -22.27
C THR A 653 10.34 36.19 -22.02
N HIS A 654 11.54 35.72 -22.36
CA HIS A 654 12.84 36.34 -22.09
C HIS A 654 13.57 36.67 -23.41
N ASN A 655 12.90 37.37 -24.33
CA ASN A 655 13.43 37.71 -25.66
C ASN A 655 14.55 38.77 -25.67
N SER A 656 15.17 39.06 -24.51
CA SER A 656 16.35 39.92 -24.46
C SER A 656 17.59 39.16 -24.98
N PRO A 657 18.62 39.86 -25.50
CA PRO A 657 19.86 39.21 -25.92
C PRO A 657 20.50 38.36 -24.81
N GLY A 658 20.47 38.83 -23.56
CA GLY A 658 21.03 38.09 -22.42
C GLY A 658 20.21 36.86 -22.03
N GLY A 659 18.87 36.92 -22.12
CA GLY A 659 17.99 35.77 -21.86
C GLY A 659 18.20 34.66 -22.89
N ILE A 660 18.16 35.01 -24.17
CA ILE A 660 18.41 34.06 -25.28
C ILE A 660 19.81 33.45 -25.16
N ARG A 661 20.83 34.29 -24.94
CA ARG A 661 22.22 33.86 -24.76
C ARG A 661 22.37 32.88 -23.61
N GLY A 662 21.77 33.15 -22.45
CA GLY A 662 21.84 32.27 -21.28
C GLY A 662 21.22 30.89 -21.55
N ALA A 663 20.04 30.85 -22.17
CA ALA A 663 19.39 29.60 -22.54
C ALA A 663 20.21 28.79 -23.55
N GLN A 664 20.74 29.44 -24.58
CA GLN A 664 21.60 28.80 -25.58
C GLN A 664 22.91 28.28 -24.98
N ALA A 665 23.53 29.02 -24.07
CA ALA A 665 24.76 28.59 -23.40
C ALA A 665 24.56 27.33 -22.54
N VAL A 666 23.48 27.28 -21.74
CA VAL A 666 23.17 26.09 -20.95
C VAL A 666 22.83 24.90 -21.84
N ALA A 667 22.00 25.09 -22.87
CA ALA A 667 21.65 24.02 -23.80
C ALA A 667 22.88 23.47 -24.54
N ALA A 668 23.77 24.35 -25.00
CA ALA A 668 25.02 23.97 -25.64
C ALA A 668 25.95 23.20 -24.68
N ALA A 669 26.10 23.66 -23.43
CA ALA A 669 26.91 22.97 -22.44
C ALA A 669 26.41 21.54 -22.17
N ILE A 670 25.09 21.36 -22.05
CA ILE A 670 24.47 20.03 -21.89
C ILE A 670 24.69 19.18 -23.14
N TYR A 671 24.42 19.72 -24.34
CA TYR A 671 24.55 19.02 -25.61
C TYR A 671 26.00 18.55 -25.82
N LEU A 672 26.98 19.45 -25.68
CA LEU A 672 28.39 19.16 -25.84
C LEU A 672 28.88 18.11 -24.83
N ASN A 673 28.44 18.21 -23.57
CA ASN A 673 28.80 17.22 -22.55
C ASN A 673 28.24 15.84 -22.89
N ARG A 674 26.94 15.72 -23.22
CA ARG A 674 26.34 14.42 -23.55
C ARG A 674 26.89 13.80 -24.84
N THR A 675 27.43 14.61 -25.77
CA THR A 675 28.08 14.13 -27.00
C THR A 675 29.58 13.89 -26.84
N GLY A 676 30.12 13.93 -25.61
CA GLY A 676 31.48 13.51 -25.29
C GLY A 676 32.56 14.59 -25.40
N SER A 677 32.19 15.87 -25.48
CA SER A 677 33.17 16.97 -25.45
C SER A 677 33.83 17.07 -24.07
N SER A 678 35.11 17.43 -24.02
CA SER A 678 35.79 17.65 -22.74
C SER A 678 35.28 18.93 -22.06
N LYS A 679 35.51 19.04 -20.74
CA LYS A 679 35.22 20.28 -20.01
C LYS A 679 35.95 21.50 -20.59
N ASP A 680 37.16 21.31 -21.12
CA ASP A 680 37.93 22.39 -21.75
C ASP A 680 37.34 22.81 -23.10
N ASP A 681 36.82 21.86 -23.88
CA ASP A 681 36.11 22.14 -25.13
C ASP A 681 34.80 22.89 -24.86
N ILE A 682 34.04 22.44 -23.86
CA ILE A 682 32.80 23.11 -23.42
C ILE A 682 33.12 24.53 -22.97
N ARG A 683 34.15 24.72 -22.13
CA ARG A 683 34.60 26.05 -21.70
C ARG A 683 34.89 26.92 -22.92
N SER A 684 35.79 26.47 -23.78
CA SER A 684 36.24 27.22 -24.97
C SER A 684 35.06 27.61 -25.88
N TYR A 685 34.15 26.68 -26.14
CA TYR A 685 32.97 26.94 -26.96
C TYR A 685 32.06 28.01 -26.36
N ILE A 686 31.76 27.91 -25.06
CA ILE A 686 30.86 28.85 -24.38
C ILE A 686 31.48 30.25 -24.34
N GLU A 687 32.78 30.38 -24.07
CA GLU A 687 33.47 31.67 -24.06
C GLU A 687 33.52 32.30 -25.45
N GLN A 688 33.86 31.52 -26.49
CA GLN A 688 33.93 32.03 -27.87
C GLN A 688 32.57 32.43 -28.43
N THR A 689 31.53 31.64 -28.14
CA THR A 689 30.20 31.82 -28.75
C THR A 689 29.35 32.84 -27.98
N PHE A 690 29.45 32.85 -26.65
CA PHE A 690 28.57 33.64 -25.78
C PHE A 690 29.31 34.73 -24.99
N GLY A 691 30.64 34.73 -24.95
CA GLY A 691 31.43 35.79 -24.31
C GLY A 691 31.40 35.75 -22.77
N TYR A 692 31.05 34.62 -22.18
CA TYR A 692 31.13 34.43 -20.73
C TYR A 692 32.58 34.25 -20.27
N ASN A 693 32.90 34.65 -19.03
CA ASN A 693 34.21 34.39 -18.42
C ASN A 693 34.10 33.16 -17.50
N LEU A 694 34.70 32.04 -17.92
CA LEU A 694 34.66 30.76 -17.23
C LEU A 694 36.01 30.33 -16.62
N HIS A 695 36.98 31.25 -16.57
CA HIS A 695 38.31 31.03 -15.98
C HIS A 695 38.39 31.32 -14.47
N ARG A 696 37.33 31.87 -13.90
CA ARG A 696 37.21 32.10 -12.46
C ARG A 696 36.98 30.78 -11.74
N THR A 697 37.36 30.72 -10.47
CA THR A 697 37.11 29.57 -9.62
C THR A 697 35.91 29.77 -8.69
N THR A 698 35.29 28.67 -8.25
CA THR A 698 34.19 28.76 -7.27
C THR A 698 34.64 29.40 -5.95
N ASP A 699 35.91 29.23 -5.57
CA ASP A 699 36.49 29.86 -4.37
C ASP A 699 36.72 31.36 -4.51
N GLU A 700 37.05 31.85 -5.71
CA GLU A 700 37.13 33.29 -6.01
C GLU A 700 35.75 33.95 -6.04
N ILE A 701 34.73 33.23 -6.53
CA ILE A 701 33.36 33.76 -6.67
C ILE A 701 32.64 33.82 -5.32
N ARG A 702 32.76 32.76 -4.51
CA ARG A 702 31.93 32.55 -3.30
C ARG A 702 31.94 33.68 -2.27
N PRO A 703 33.06 34.37 -1.94
CA PRO A 703 33.07 35.40 -0.90
C PRO A 703 32.07 36.53 -1.16
N ASP A 704 32.01 37.02 -2.39
CA ASP A 704 31.26 38.22 -2.76
C ASP A 704 29.94 37.93 -3.50
N TYR A 705 29.72 36.69 -3.93
CA TYR A 705 28.49 36.31 -4.61
C TYR A 705 27.28 36.34 -3.66
N ALA A 706 26.15 36.82 -4.19
CA ALA A 706 24.88 37.00 -3.49
C ALA A 706 23.72 36.67 -4.43
N PHE A 707 22.48 36.77 -3.94
CA PHE A 707 21.28 36.48 -4.74
C PHE A 707 21.28 37.28 -6.04
N GLU A 708 21.29 36.58 -7.17
CA GLU A 708 21.45 37.15 -8.50
C GLU A 708 20.70 36.30 -9.52
N THR A 709 19.88 36.97 -10.32
CA THR A 709 18.96 36.34 -11.28
C THR A 709 19.32 36.66 -12.72
N ALA A 710 20.25 37.59 -12.99
CA ALA A 710 20.67 37.88 -14.35
C ALA A 710 21.39 36.67 -14.97
N CYS A 711 21.05 36.30 -16.21
CA CYS A 711 21.74 35.23 -16.96
C CYS A 711 23.25 35.48 -17.00
N ASP A 712 23.67 36.73 -17.22
CA ASP A 712 25.08 37.08 -17.40
C ASP A 712 25.95 36.91 -16.16
N LYS A 713 25.34 36.60 -15.01
CA LYS A 713 26.04 36.33 -13.76
C LYS A 713 25.73 34.94 -13.22
N SER A 714 24.49 34.48 -13.27
CA SER A 714 24.13 33.16 -12.74
C SER A 714 24.53 31.99 -13.65
N VAL A 715 24.36 32.12 -14.96
CA VAL A 715 24.69 31.06 -15.93
C VAL A 715 26.19 30.73 -15.95
N PRO A 716 27.11 31.70 -16.12
CA PRO A 716 28.53 31.38 -16.10
C PRO A 716 28.97 30.73 -14.78
N GLU A 717 28.41 31.15 -13.66
CA GLU A 717 28.75 30.67 -12.33
C GLU A 717 28.28 29.21 -12.14
N SER A 718 27.08 28.86 -12.62
CA SER A 718 26.60 27.48 -12.67
C SER A 718 27.43 26.59 -13.58
N ILE A 719 27.86 27.09 -14.74
CA ILE A 719 28.73 26.35 -15.66
C ILE A 719 30.10 26.11 -15.00
N ILE A 720 30.69 27.12 -14.34
CA ILE A 720 31.95 26.96 -13.59
C ILE A 720 31.82 25.89 -12.50
N CYS A 721 30.69 25.85 -11.76
CA CYS A 721 30.45 24.78 -10.78
C CYS A 721 30.51 23.38 -11.41
N PHE A 722 29.94 23.18 -12.60
CA PHE A 722 30.09 21.93 -13.34
C PHE A 722 31.54 21.69 -13.79
N LEU A 723 32.21 22.71 -14.35
CA LEU A 723 33.57 22.59 -14.86
C LEU A 723 34.56 22.17 -13.76
N GLU A 724 34.39 22.64 -12.53
CA GLU A 724 35.21 22.22 -11.38
C GLU A 724 34.79 20.90 -10.73
N ALA A 725 33.58 20.42 -10.99
CA ALA A 725 33.03 19.29 -10.24
C ALA A 725 33.68 17.95 -10.58
N GLU A 726 33.89 17.10 -9.57
CA GLU A 726 34.34 15.71 -9.76
C GLU A 726 33.19 14.70 -9.79
N SER A 727 31.99 15.12 -9.35
CA SER A 727 30.78 14.28 -9.32
C SER A 727 29.53 15.13 -9.46
N PHE A 728 28.38 14.49 -9.70
CA PHE A 728 27.08 15.16 -9.74
C PHE A 728 26.79 15.96 -8.46
N MET A 729 26.98 15.31 -7.29
CA MET A 729 26.72 15.97 -6.00
C MET A 729 27.68 17.13 -5.75
N ASP A 730 28.93 17.02 -6.19
CA ASP A 730 29.90 18.12 -6.10
C ASP A 730 29.44 19.33 -6.94
N ALA A 731 28.97 19.12 -8.17
CA ALA A 731 28.43 20.20 -9.01
C ALA A 731 27.25 20.94 -8.35
N VAL A 732 26.30 20.17 -7.81
CA VAL A 732 25.11 20.70 -7.12
C VAL A 732 25.50 21.45 -5.85
N ILE A 733 26.35 20.86 -4.99
CA ILE A 733 26.77 21.49 -3.73
C ILE A 733 27.58 22.76 -3.98
N ARG A 734 28.46 22.77 -4.99
CA ARG A 734 29.21 23.97 -5.39
C ARG A 734 28.26 25.09 -5.77
N ALA A 735 27.30 24.82 -6.65
CA ALA A 735 26.31 25.82 -7.09
C ALA A 735 25.51 26.40 -5.91
N ILE A 736 25.02 25.54 -5.01
CA ILE A 736 24.31 25.99 -3.80
C ILE A 736 25.23 26.83 -2.91
N SER A 737 26.49 26.41 -2.73
CA SER A 737 27.45 27.09 -1.85
C SER A 737 27.81 28.51 -2.29
N LEU A 738 27.59 28.88 -3.56
CA LEU A 738 27.80 30.25 -4.02
C LEU A 738 26.80 31.23 -3.39
N GLY A 739 25.64 30.75 -2.93
CA GLY A 739 24.67 31.56 -2.18
C GLY A 739 23.83 32.53 -3.02
N GLY A 740 23.82 32.33 -4.34
CA GLY A 740 23.00 33.06 -5.29
C GLY A 740 21.54 32.63 -5.31
N ASP A 741 20.99 32.51 -6.51
CA ASP A 741 19.68 31.89 -6.76
C ASP A 741 19.84 30.37 -6.75
N THR A 742 19.83 29.79 -5.54
CA THR A 742 20.49 28.50 -5.30
C THR A 742 19.78 27.30 -5.91
N ASP A 743 18.44 27.32 -6.03
CA ASP A 743 17.70 26.28 -6.75
C ASP A 743 17.97 26.36 -8.26
N THR A 744 17.82 27.55 -8.85
CA THR A 744 18.10 27.77 -10.28
C THR A 744 19.53 27.41 -10.64
N MET A 745 20.50 27.90 -9.88
CA MET A 745 21.91 27.66 -10.18
C MET A 745 22.29 26.18 -10.05
N ALA A 746 21.73 25.50 -9.05
CA ALA A 746 21.91 24.06 -8.85
C ALA A 746 21.18 23.23 -9.90
N CYS A 747 20.01 23.68 -10.37
CA CYS A 747 19.29 23.08 -11.49
C CYS A 747 20.14 23.13 -12.77
N ILE A 748 20.70 24.30 -13.11
CA ILE A 748 21.56 24.46 -14.28
C ILE A 748 22.81 23.57 -14.16
N ALA A 749 23.53 23.65 -13.04
CA ALA A 749 24.74 22.84 -12.82
C ALA A 749 24.43 21.33 -12.83
N GLY A 750 23.32 20.94 -12.21
CA GLY A 750 22.84 19.55 -12.16
C GLY A 750 22.45 19.01 -13.53
N ASN A 751 21.76 19.82 -14.37
CA ASN A 751 21.42 19.46 -15.74
C ASN A 751 22.68 19.23 -16.60
N ILE A 752 23.69 20.09 -16.47
CA ILE A 752 24.95 19.94 -17.21
C ILE A 752 25.71 18.72 -16.69
N ALA A 753 25.83 18.55 -15.38
CA ALA A 753 26.56 17.43 -14.77
C ALA A 753 25.93 16.07 -15.12
N ALA A 754 24.61 15.95 -14.99
CA ALA A 754 23.89 14.69 -15.24
C ALA A 754 23.86 14.26 -16.72
N ALA A 755 24.45 15.02 -17.63
CA ALA A 755 24.74 14.54 -18.98
C ALA A 755 25.78 13.42 -19.02
N THR A 756 26.75 13.41 -18.09
CA THR A 756 27.83 12.41 -18.05
C THR A 756 28.15 11.89 -16.65
N MET A 757 27.73 12.60 -15.59
CA MET A 757 27.94 12.22 -14.19
C MET A 757 26.64 11.62 -13.61
N PRO A 758 26.61 10.32 -13.28
CA PRO A 758 25.39 9.68 -12.77
C PRO A 758 24.90 10.31 -11.46
N VAL A 759 23.60 10.51 -11.36
CA VAL A 759 22.89 10.87 -10.14
C VAL A 759 22.77 9.64 -9.24
N PRO A 760 23.15 9.71 -7.95
CA PRO A 760 22.95 8.62 -7.00
C PRO A 760 21.49 8.16 -6.96
N GLU A 761 21.25 6.86 -6.93
CA GLU A 761 19.90 6.26 -7.03
C GLU A 761 18.96 6.72 -5.92
N ASP A 762 19.46 6.76 -4.68
CA ASP A 762 18.70 7.20 -3.51
C ASP A 762 18.30 8.67 -3.61
N VAL A 763 19.19 9.50 -4.16
CA VAL A 763 18.95 10.92 -4.45
C VAL A 763 17.90 11.08 -5.54
N ALA A 764 18.06 10.38 -6.67
CA ALA A 764 17.13 10.40 -7.78
C ALA A 764 15.72 10.00 -7.32
N LEU A 765 15.60 8.90 -6.57
CA LEU A 765 14.33 8.42 -6.03
C LEU A 765 13.70 9.39 -5.04
N ALA A 766 14.50 9.97 -4.13
CA ALA A 766 14.00 10.92 -3.14
C ALA A 766 13.47 12.21 -3.80
N CYS A 767 14.18 12.73 -4.82
CA CYS A 767 13.75 13.93 -5.55
C CYS A 767 12.56 13.64 -6.48
N TYR A 768 12.56 12.53 -7.21
CA TYR A 768 11.40 12.10 -8.03
C TYR A 768 10.13 11.98 -7.18
N ASN A 769 10.24 11.44 -5.96
CA ASN A 769 9.10 11.31 -5.06
C ASN A 769 8.53 12.63 -4.54
N LYS A 770 9.21 13.76 -4.76
CA LYS A 770 8.65 15.10 -4.49
C LYS A 770 7.69 15.56 -5.58
N LEU A 771 7.82 15.02 -6.79
CA LEU A 771 7.04 15.49 -7.93
C LEU A 771 5.56 15.11 -7.83
N PRO A 772 4.65 15.98 -8.29
CA PRO A 772 3.24 15.69 -8.48
C PRO A 772 3.06 14.69 -9.63
N GLN A 773 1.90 14.03 -9.69
CA GLN A 773 1.68 12.93 -10.65
C GLN A 773 1.85 13.37 -12.11
N GLU A 774 1.30 14.52 -12.49
CA GLU A 774 1.40 15.04 -13.85
C GLU A 774 2.85 15.20 -14.32
N LEU A 775 3.69 15.80 -13.46
CA LEU A 775 5.10 15.98 -13.75
C LEU A 775 5.83 14.63 -13.84
N ARG A 776 5.45 13.65 -13.02
CA ARG A 776 5.98 12.27 -13.13
C ARG A 776 5.59 11.61 -14.44
N GLU A 777 4.37 11.77 -14.92
CA GLU A 777 3.92 11.17 -16.19
C GLU A 777 4.67 11.76 -17.37
N ILE A 778 4.86 13.08 -17.40
CA ILE A 778 5.65 13.76 -18.43
C ILE A 778 7.11 13.28 -18.38
N PHE A 779 7.69 13.22 -17.18
CA PHE A 779 9.04 12.71 -16.98
C PHE A 779 9.15 11.26 -17.45
N ASN A 780 8.24 10.37 -17.06
CA ASN A 780 8.30 8.96 -17.45
C ASN A 780 8.09 8.78 -18.96
N LYS A 781 7.17 9.53 -19.58
CA LYS A 781 6.94 9.52 -21.03
C LYS A 781 8.19 9.99 -21.80
N TRP A 782 8.96 10.92 -21.26
CA TRP A 782 10.20 11.39 -21.86
C TRP A 782 11.27 10.29 -21.98
N TYR A 783 11.26 9.31 -21.07
CA TYR A 783 12.24 8.21 -21.03
C TYR A 783 11.67 6.87 -21.53
N ALA A 784 10.41 6.84 -21.98
CA ALA A 784 9.76 5.69 -22.61
C ALA A 784 9.97 5.74 -24.12
#